data_AF-A0A0K2S343-F1
#
_entry.id   AF-A0A0K2S343-F1
#
_cell.length_a   1.000
_cell.length_b   1.000
_cell.length_c   1.000
_cell.angle_alpha   90.00
_cell.angle_beta   90.00
_cell.angle_gamma   90.00
#
_symmetry.space_group_name_H-M   'P 1'
#
loop_
_entity.id
_entity.type
_entity.pdbx_description
1 polymer ?
#
loop_
_entity_poly.entity_id
_entity_poly.type
_entity_poly.pdbx_seq_one_letter_code
_entity_poly.pdbx_strand_id
1 'polypeptide(L)'
;MFTVTTHPSYSSHELCLDRRNETSPSHSQMSRNSSRKSSNSMRVNQSTKIEDFRHLMRRSSTVEVHTARVSLKDIVCYLSLLEAGRPEDKLEYSRYTDGNGVLDTNEMDCIVNQMMAVAEYLGWETSELRPILQDMMVEIDYDADGTVSLDEWKRGGMTTIPLLVLLGLDTNVKEDGEHAWRLKHFSRPAYCNLCLNMLVGLGKKGLCCIFCKFTVHERCVQRAPASCIATYSKSKRASATLAHHWIEGEDVVEKIWTLEPLHNRCVGAAGGACTLGRHAPHILPPTAIRPLVLDRQRSLPHRPQPDQQTLPTSISLPISIAAVPEERKDQKKEPRAPPISFQVTPPEGSCPLLVFINPKSGGRQGSRVLRKLQYILNPRQVHDITKGGPTQGLQMFKDVKNYRVICCGGDGTVGWVLETMDKVQMETQPAVGVIPLGTGNDLARCLRWGGGYEGESIHKILDKIARASTVMMDRWQIMVENLAMECDQPQMPDSAPHPTTVPYNIINNYFSIGVDAAICVKFHTERERNPDKFSSRMKNKLWYFEFATSEQFAASCKNLHENIDIVSVFQCDGSSLELKKGPSLQGVALLNIPYAHGGSNLWGTSAAQRRGRFPQAQQDIGDRMIEVIGLENCLHMGQVRTGLRASGRRLAQCSSITITTKRMFPMQIDGEPWMQPPCTVRQHPTKTEAVSAKVT
;
A
#
# COMPACT_ATOMS: atom_id res chain seq x y z
N MET A 1 -31.26 45.42 -18.82
CA MET A 1 -30.69 45.03 -20.12
C MET A 1 -29.82 43.80 -19.88
N PHE A 2 -30.11 42.61 -20.42
CA PHE A 2 -31.28 42.18 -21.20
C PHE A 2 -32.03 41.04 -20.48
N THR A 3 -33.22 40.68 -20.98
CA THR A 3 -34.21 39.88 -20.25
C THR A 3 -34.71 38.71 -21.09
N VAL A 4 -34.81 37.54 -20.46
CA VAL A 4 -35.84 36.48 -20.64
C VAL A 4 -36.34 36.18 -22.07
N THR A 5 -36.14 34.93 -22.51
CA THR A 5 -37.30 34.07 -22.85
C THR A 5 -36.98 32.58 -22.71
N THR A 6 -37.97 31.84 -22.18
CA THR A 6 -38.08 30.37 -22.16
C THR A 6 -39.40 30.01 -22.80
N HIS A 7 -39.52 28.90 -23.54
CA HIS A 7 -40.76 28.10 -23.58
C HIS A 7 -40.47 26.64 -24.02
N PRO A 8 -41.35 25.66 -23.70
CA PRO A 8 -41.03 24.24 -23.78
C PRO A 8 -41.92 23.44 -24.77
N SER A 9 -41.84 22.10 -24.65
CA SER A 9 -42.82 21.07 -25.02
C SER A 9 -42.92 20.62 -26.49
N TYR A 10 -42.89 19.30 -26.64
CA TYR A 10 -43.76 18.54 -27.54
C TYR A 10 -44.01 17.16 -26.93
N SER A 11 -45.26 16.69 -26.94
CA SER A 11 -45.68 15.39 -26.41
C SER A 11 -47.02 14.99 -27.01
N SER A 12 -47.04 13.94 -27.83
CA SER A 12 -48.25 13.29 -28.40
C SER A 12 -47.84 11.95 -29.04
N HIS A 13 -48.65 10.89 -29.04
CA HIS A 13 -49.94 10.61 -28.37
C HIS A 13 -50.17 9.08 -28.38
N GLU A 14 -50.81 8.52 -27.33
CA GLU A 14 -51.80 7.41 -27.37
C GLU A 14 -51.41 6.00 -27.95
N LEU A 15 -52.09 4.86 -27.71
CA LEU A 15 -53.11 4.34 -26.74
C LEU A 15 -52.90 2.78 -26.72
N CYS A 16 -53.55 1.89 -25.93
CA CYS A 16 -54.81 1.93 -25.18
C CYS A 16 -54.82 0.89 -24.02
N LEU A 17 -55.65 1.17 -22.99
CA LEU A 17 -56.48 0.30 -22.11
C LEU A 17 -56.32 -1.25 -22.17
N ASP A 18 -56.46 -2.05 -21.09
CA ASP A 18 -56.96 -1.91 -19.70
C ASP A 18 -56.38 -3.13 -18.87
N ARG A 19 -56.82 -3.69 -17.72
CA ARG A 19 -57.94 -3.51 -16.76
C ARG A 19 -57.59 -4.06 -15.35
N ARG A 20 -57.88 -3.30 -14.28
CA ARG A 20 -58.57 -3.66 -13.00
C ARG A 20 -58.17 -4.97 -12.23
N ASN A 21 -57.67 -4.90 -10.98
CA ASN A 21 -58.38 -4.82 -9.66
C ASN A 21 -58.60 -6.24 -9.01
N GLU A 22 -58.55 -6.52 -7.69
CA GLU A 22 -58.45 -5.73 -6.44
C GLU A 22 -57.67 -6.40 -5.27
N THR A 23 -57.48 -5.62 -4.19
CA THR A 23 -57.51 -5.93 -2.73
C THR A 23 -56.62 -7.00 -2.05
N SER A 24 -56.05 -6.58 -0.91
CA SER A 24 -55.53 -7.40 0.21
C SER A 24 -56.60 -7.49 1.32
N PRO A 25 -56.46 -8.27 2.44
CA PRO A 25 -55.58 -7.86 3.56
C PRO A 25 -55.08 -8.92 4.61
N SER A 26 -53.88 -8.68 5.17
CA SER A 26 -53.52 -8.73 6.62
C SER A 26 -53.49 -10.03 7.50
N HIS A 27 -52.66 -9.96 8.57
CA HIS A 27 -52.58 -10.81 9.80
C HIS A 27 -52.10 -12.29 9.67
N SER A 28 -51.41 -12.94 10.64
CA SER A 28 -50.63 -12.48 11.83
C SER A 28 -49.87 -13.63 12.56
N GLN A 29 -49.16 -13.29 13.66
CA GLN A 29 -48.64 -14.14 14.77
C GLN A 29 -47.17 -14.67 14.75
N MET A 30 -46.76 -15.32 15.85
CA MET A 30 -45.42 -15.31 16.48
C MET A 30 -44.91 -16.72 16.87
N SER A 31 -43.71 -16.77 17.50
CA SER A 31 -43.17 -17.80 18.44
C SER A 31 -42.05 -18.68 17.86
N ARG A 32 -40.99 -19.15 18.56
CA ARG A 32 -40.19 -18.78 19.78
C ARG A 32 -39.02 -19.79 19.86
N ASN A 33 -37.89 -19.41 20.49
CA ASN A 33 -36.91 -20.32 21.16
C ASN A 33 -36.15 -21.36 20.27
N SER A 34 -35.00 -21.93 20.68
CA SER A 34 -34.12 -21.71 21.85
C SER A 34 -32.66 -22.12 21.59
N SER A 35 -31.76 -21.72 22.51
CA SER A 35 -30.30 -21.86 22.45
C SER A 35 -29.72 -23.24 22.81
N ARG A 36 -28.44 -23.45 22.45
CA ARG A 36 -27.48 -24.17 23.32
C ARG A 36 -26.02 -23.73 23.08
N LYS A 37 -25.18 -23.89 24.10
CA LYS A 37 -23.75 -23.50 24.13
C LYS A 37 -22.85 -24.74 23.97
N SER A 38 -21.63 -24.53 23.47
CA SER A 38 -20.44 -25.21 23.98
C SER A 38 -19.20 -24.33 23.77
N SER A 39 -18.17 -24.55 24.60
CA SER A 39 -16.88 -23.84 24.55
C SER A 39 -15.76 -24.86 24.47
N ASN A 40 -14.65 -24.54 23.79
CA ASN A 40 -13.31 -24.85 24.30
C ASN A 40 -12.21 -24.16 23.48
N SER A 41 -11.12 -23.82 24.16
CA SER A 41 -9.89 -23.29 23.57
C SER A 41 -8.83 -24.39 23.45
N MET A 42 -7.96 -24.30 22.45
CA MET A 42 -6.68 -25.02 22.46
C MET A 42 -5.55 -24.14 21.93
N ARG A 43 -4.43 -24.09 22.66
CA ARG A 43 -3.14 -23.62 22.17
C ARG A 43 -2.55 -24.67 21.24
N VAL A 44 -1.91 -24.25 20.15
CA VAL A 44 -1.24 -25.16 19.21
C VAL A 44 0.28 -25.05 19.38
N ASN A 45 0.91 -26.11 19.87
CA ASN A 45 2.36 -26.26 19.79
C ASN A 45 2.77 -26.77 18.40
N GLN A 46 3.96 -26.36 17.94
CA GLN A 46 4.38 -26.46 16.54
C GLN A 46 5.43 -27.57 16.33
N SER A 47 5.01 -28.84 16.35
CA SER A 47 5.91 -29.98 16.05
C SER A 47 5.27 -31.24 15.46
N THR A 48 3.99 -31.54 15.72
CA THR A 48 3.33 -32.79 15.30
C THR A 48 2.31 -32.60 14.19
N LYS A 49 2.79 -32.44 12.94
CA LYS A 49 1.95 -32.53 11.73
C LYS A 49 2.74 -33.08 10.53
N ILE A 50 2.50 -34.35 10.18
CA ILE A 50 2.59 -34.92 8.82
C ILE A 50 1.95 -36.32 8.80
N GLU A 51 2.23 -37.17 9.81
CA GLU A 51 1.78 -38.57 9.77
C GLU A 51 0.33 -38.78 10.25
N ASP A 52 -0.11 -38.09 11.33
CA ASP A 52 -1.49 -38.19 11.84
C ASP A 52 -2.57 -37.87 10.79
N PHE A 53 -2.24 -37.01 9.82
CA PHE A 53 -3.15 -36.65 8.72
C PHE A 53 -3.45 -37.83 7.78
N ARG A 54 -2.58 -38.85 7.67
CA ARG A 54 -2.91 -40.07 6.91
C ARG A 54 -3.96 -40.94 7.62
N HIS A 55 -4.00 -40.92 8.95
CA HIS A 55 -4.97 -41.73 9.71
C HIS A 55 -6.36 -41.09 9.79
N LEU A 56 -6.44 -39.76 9.78
CA LEU A 56 -7.72 -39.05 9.64
C LEU A 56 -8.45 -39.38 8.32
N MET A 57 -7.70 -39.59 7.23
CA MET A 57 -8.24 -39.90 5.89
C MET A 57 -8.77 -41.33 5.70
N ARG A 58 -8.78 -42.19 6.74
CA ARG A 58 -9.18 -43.62 6.61
C ARG A 58 -10.43 -44.04 7.39
N ARG A 59 -11.19 -43.10 7.97
CA ARG A 59 -12.53 -43.40 8.51
C ARG A 59 -13.60 -43.14 7.46
N SER A 60 -14.03 -44.20 6.77
CA SER A 60 -15.18 -44.15 5.87
C SER A 60 -16.37 -43.52 6.58
N SER A 61 -16.77 -42.35 6.09
CA SER A 61 -17.81 -41.49 6.64
C SER A 61 -18.53 -40.89 5.44
N THR A 62 -19.80 -41.24 5.24
CA THR A 62 -20.60 -40.75 4.11
C THR A 62 -20.95 -39.27 4.32
N VAL A 63 -20.10 -38.38 3.79
CA VAL A 63 -20.35 -36.93 3.75
C VAL A 63 -21.11 -36.60 2.48
N GLU A 64 -22.23 -35.90 2.59
CA GLU A 64 -22.99 -35.43 1.43
C GLU A 64 -22.19 -34.35 0.68
N VAL A 65 -21.79 -34.68 -0.56
CA VAL A 65 -20.85 -33.88 -1.37
C VAL A 65 -21.37 -32.46 -1.64
N HIS A 66 -22.69 -32.25 -1.71
CA HIS A 66 -23.33 -30.98 -2.08
C HIS A 66 -23.15 -29.79 -1.10
N THR A 67 -22.49 -29.95 0.05
CA THR A 67 -22.30 -28.86 1.03
C THR A 67 -20.85 -28.56 1.45
N ALA A 68 -19.85 -29.17 0.80
CA ALA A 68 -18.42 -29.05 1.14
C ALA A 68 -17.77 -27.69 0.75
N ARG A 69 -18.25 -26.57 1.31
CA ARG A 69 -17.63 -25.24 1.13
C ARG A 69 -16.36 -25.10 2.00
N VAL A 70 -15.19 -25.32 1.39
CA VAL A 70 -13.89 -24.99 1.99
C VAL A 70 -13.81 -23.48 2.30
N SER A 71 -13.26 -23.10 3.46
CA SER A 71 -13.13 -21.69 3.81
C SER A 71 -12.01 -21.02 3.02
N LEU A 72 -12.29 -19.81 2.52
CA LEU A 72 -11.33 -19.00 1.74
C LEU A 72 -10.00 -18.79 2.50
N LYS A 73 -10.06 -18.77 3.83
CA LYS A 73 -8.92 -18.58 4.72
C LYS A 73 -7.93 -19.74 4.65
N ASP A 74 -8.42 -20.96 4.43
CA ASP A 74 -7.60 -22.17 4.44
C ASP A 74 -6.88 -22.36 3.09
N ILE A 75 -7.57 -22.11 1.97
CA ILE A 75 -6.97 -22.14 0.62
C ILE A 75 -5.91 -21.04 0.48
N VAL A 76 -6.20 -19.80 0.90
CA VAL A 76 -5.23 -18.69 0.84
C VAL A 76 -4.03 -18.97 1.76
N CYS A 77 -4.24 -19.53 2.95
CA CYS A 77 -3.15 -19.97 3.82
C CYS A 77 -2.28 -21.05 3.17
N TYR A 78 -2.88 -22.05 2.51
CA TYR A 78 -2.14 -23.14 1.88
C TYR A 78 -1.35 -22.70 0.63
N LEU A 79 -1.94 -21.84 -0.22
CA LEU A 79 -1.23 -21.25 -1.35
C LEU A 79 -0.06 -20.34 -0.89
N SER A 80 -0.21 -19.65 0.24
CA SER A 80 0.88 -18.90 0.91
C SER A 80 1.92 -19.79 1.60
N LEU A 81 1.68 -21.09 1.79
CA LEU A 81 2.68 -22.05 2.26
C LEU A 81 3.48 -22.68 1.09
N LEU A 82 3.01 -22.53 -0.15
CA LEU A 82 3.61 -23.09 -1.38
C LEU A 82 4.47 -22.07 -2.16
N GLU A 83 5.07 -21.08 -1.49
CA GLU A 83 5.89 -20.01 -2.09
C GLU A 83 7.10 -20.49 -2.92
N ALA A 84 7.49 -21.77 -2.79
CA ALA A 84 8.64 -22.37 -3.48
C ALA A 84 8.33 -23.66 -4.28
N GLY A 85 7.06 -24.09 -4.40
CA GLY A 85 6.68 -25.25 -5.21
C GLY A 85 6.66 -24.96 -6.72
N ARG A 86 6.96 -25.95 -7.57
CA ARG A 86 6.86 -25.79 -9.03
C ARG A 86 5.38 -25.67 -9.45
N PRO A 87 5.04 -25.04 -10.59
CA PRO A 87 3.66 -24.89 -11.00
C PRO A 87 2.94 -26.24 -11.24
N GLU A 88 3.66 -27.28 -11.67
CA GLU A 88 3.17 -28.66 -11.78
C GLU A 88 2.73 -29.22 -10.42
N ASP A 89 3.59 -29.07 -9.40
CA ASP A 89 3.32 -29.53 -8.02
C ASP A 89 2.11 -28.80 -7.41
N LYS A 90 1.88 -27.55 -7.82
CA LYS A 90 0.74 -26.72 -7.40
C LYS A 90 -0.55 -27.11 -8.12
N LEU A 91 -0.51 -27.36 -9.43
CA LEU A 91 -1.66 -27.81 -10.23
C LEU A 91 -2.18 -29.17 -9.77
N GLU A 92 -1.28 -30.08 -9.37
CA GLU A 92 -1.62 -31.37 -8.78
C GLU A 92 -2.35 -31.22 -7.44
N TYR A 93 -1.98 -30.22 -6.62
CA TYR A 93 -2.56 -30.01 -5.29
C TYR A 93 -3.76 -29.06 -5.25
N SER A 94 -3.99 -28.25 -6.29
CA SER A 94 -5.13 -27.33 -6.37
C SER A 94 -6.45 -28.01 -6.77
N ARG A 95 -6.37 -29.28 -7.20
CA ARG A 95 -7.49 -30.03 -7.77
C ARG A 95 -8.33 -30.68 -6.66
N TYR A 96 -9.24 -29.91 -6.08
CA TYR A 96 -10.30 -30.44 -5.23
C TYR A 96 -11.32 -31.22 -6.08
N THR A 97 -11.15 -32.54 -6.18
CA THR A 97 -12.16 -33.47 -6.74
C THR A 97 -12.95 -34.13 -5.61
N ASP A 98 -14.20 -34.52 -5.89
CA ASP A 98 -14.99 -35.44 -5.04
C ASP A 98 -14.33 -36.83 -4.78
N GLY A 99 -13.34 -37.20 -5.60
CA GLY A 99 -12.65 -38.50 -5.61
C GLY A 99 -12.79 -39.29 -6.92
N ASN A 100 -13.56 -38.81 -7.90
CA ASN A 100 -13.87 -39.50 -9.17
C ASN A 100 -12.69 -39.56 -10.17
N GLY A 101 -11.71 -38.65 -10.06
CA GLY A 101 -10.51 -38.61 -10.90
C GLY A 101 -10.57 -37.70 -12.14
N VAL A 102 -11.74 -37.18 -12.50
CA VAL A 102 -11.94 -36.12 -13.52
C VAL A 102 -12.19 -34.76 -12.85
N LEU A 103 -12.63 -33.76 -13.61
CA LEU A 103 -13.26 -32.53 -13.13
C LEU A 103 -14.54 -32.37 -13.94
N ASP A 104 -15.70 -32.32 -13.28
CA ASP A 104 -16.98 -32.11 -13.98
C ASP A 104 -17.25 -30.61 -14.26
N THR A 105 -18.30 -30.30 -15.03
CA THR A 105 -18.66 -28.92 -15.37
C THR A 105 -18.99 -28.04 -14.14
N ASN A 106 -19.49 -28.64 -13.04
CA ASN A 106 -19.80 -27.95 -11.80
C ASN A 106 -18.53 -27.67 -10.99
N GLU A 107 -17.60 -28.62 -10.92
CA GLU A 107 -16.26 -28.47 -10.32
C GLU A 107 -15.45 -27.42 -11.08
N MET A 108 -15.49 -27.43 -12.42
CA MET A 108 -14.89 -26.38 -13.26
C MET A 108 -15.48 -24.99 -12.97
N ASP A 109 -16.81 -24.84 -12.94
CA ASP A 109 -17.41 -23.52 -12.64
C ASP A 109 -17.16 -23.11 -11.17
N CYS A 110 -17.02 -24.06 -10.23
CA CYS A 110 -16.55 -23.79 -8.86
C CYS A 110 -15.10 -23.28 -8.84
N ILE A 111 -14.20 -23.89 -9.61
CA ILE A 111 -12.82 -23.43 -9.80
C ILE A 111 -12.80 -22.03 -10.40
N VAL A 112 -13.55 -21.76 -11.47
CA VAL A 112 -13.68 -20.43 -12.09
C VAL A 112 -14.17 -19.40 -11.07
N ASN A 113 -15.18 -19.72 -10.26
CA ASN A 113 -15.67 -18.83 -9.20
C ASN A 113 -14.61 -18.57 -8.11
N GLN A 114 -13.81 -19.56 -7.71
CA GLN A 114 -12.70 -19.37 -6.77
C GLN A 114 -11.56 -18.52 -7.38
N MET A 115 -11.20 -18.78 -8.64
CA MET A 115 -10.20 -18.02 -9.39
C MET A 115 -10.61 -16.55 -9.56
N MET A 116 -11.89 -16.28 -9.80
CA MET A 116 -12.46 -14.93 -9.79
C MET A 116 -12.31 -14.26 -8.41
N ALA A 117 -12.64 -14.95 -7.32
CA ALA A 117 -12.49 -14.41 -5.97
C ALA A 117 -11.02 -14.11 -5.60
N VAL A 118 -10.07 -14.97 -6.00
CA VAL A 118 -8.63 -14.73 -5.83
C VAL A 118 -8.16 -13.57 -6.72
N ALA A 119 -8.63 -13.47 -7.95
CA ALA A 119 -8.32 -12.35 -8.84
C ALA A 119 -8.83 -11.01 -8.28
N GLU A 120 -10.02 -10.97 -7.67
CA GLU A 120 -10.55 -9.77 -7.00
C GLU A 120 -9.75 -9.41 -5.75
N TYR A 121 -9.38 -10.39 -4.93
CA TYR A 121 -8.49 -10.21 -3.77
C TYR A 121 -7.10 -9.67 -4.16
N LEU A 122 -6.54 -10.18 -5.26
CA LEU A 122 -5.29 -9.69 -5.86
C LEU A 122 -5.46 -8.37 -6.64
N GLY A 123 -6.68 -7.84 -6.74
CA GLY A 123 -6.99 -6.53 -7.31
C GLY A 123 -6.99 -6.45 -8.84
N TRP A 124 -7.22 -7.58 -9.52
CA TRP A 124 -7.30 -7.69 -10.98
C TRP A 124 -8.63 -7.12 -11.52
N GLU A 125 -8.74 -7.01 -12.83
CA GLU A 125 -9.95 -6.57 -13.54
C GLU A 125 -10.75 -7.81 -13.95
N THR A 126 -11.93 -8.00 -13.36
CA THR A 126 -12.71 -9.25 -13.48
C THR A 126 -13.88 -9.19 -14.47
N SER A 127 -14.17 -8.00 -15.02
CA SER A 127 -15.20 -7.76 -16.05
C SER A 127 -15.00 -8.59 -17.32
N GLU A 128 -13.77 -8.73 -17.81
CA GLU A 128 -13.41 -9.62 -18.92
C GLU A 128 -12.93 -11.00 -18.45
N LEU A 129 -12.65 -11.18 -17.15
CA LEU A 129 -11.95 -12.39 -16.68
C LEU A 129 -12.85 -13.63 -16.64
N ARG A 130 -14.15 -13.50 -16.31
CA ARG A 130 -15.04 -14.68 -16.25
C ARG A 130 -15.11 -15.44 -17.60
N PRO A 131 -15.42 -14.80 -18.75
CA PRO A 131 -15.40 -15.51 -20.02
C PRO A 131 -14.00 -16.05 -20.35
N ILE A 132 -12.92 -15.29 -20.10
CA ILE A 132 -11.55 -15.80 -20.32
C ILE A 132 -11.26 -17.08 -19.51
N LEU A 133 -11.77 -17.18 -18.29
CA LEU A 133 -11.63 -18.38 -17.45
C LEU A 133 -12.54 -19.53 -17.91
N GLN A 134 -13.69 -19.24 -18.52
CA GLN A 134 -14.59 -20.27 -19.07
C GLN A 134 -14.08 -20.78 -20.43
N ASP A 135 -13.66 -19.88 -21.32
CA ASP A 135 -12.93 -20.19 -22.56
C ASP A 135 -11.69 -21.06 -22.26
N MET A 136 -10.91 -20.70 -21.22
CA MET A 136 -9.77 -21.48 -20.73
C MET A 136 -10.14 -22.90 -20.31
N MET A 137 -11.30 -23.15 -19.69
CA MET A 137 -11.67 -24.52 -19.30
C MET A 137 -12.00 -25.36 -20.53
N VAL A 138 -12.62 -24.76 -21.56
CA VAL A 138 -12.86 -25.40 -22.87
C VAL A 138 -11.56 -25.59 -23.68
N GLU A 139 -10.54 -24.74 -23.52
CA GLU A 139 -9.22 -24.92 -24.14
C GLU A 139 -8.31 -25.92 -23.40
N ILE A 140 -8.70 -26.38 -22.21
CA ILE A 140 -7.92 -27.34 -21.39
C ILE A 140 -8.49 -28.77 -21.49
N ASP A 141 -9.78 -28.92 -21.80
CA ASP A 141 -10.38 -30.16 -22.30
C ASP A 141 -9.83 -30.43 -23.73
N TYR A 142 -8.96 -31.44 -23.88
CA TYR A 142 -8.23 -31.69 -25.14
C TYR A 142 -8.90 -32.71 -26.06
N ASP A 143 -9.76 -33.58 -25.55
CA ASP A 143 -10.54 -34.53 -26.36
C ASP A 143 -12.04 -34.18 -26.49
N ALA A 144 -12.47 -33.10 -25.82
CA ALA A 144 -13.80 -32.51 -25.84
C ALA A 144 -14.91 -33.42 -25.24
N ASP A 145 -14.57 -34.21 -24.21
CA ASP A 145 -15.53 -35.07 -23.52
C ASP A 145 -16.45 -34.32 -22.53
N GLY A 146 -16.13 -33.06 -22.20
CA GLY A 146 -16.89 -32.20 -21.29
C GLY A 146 -16.42 -32.28 -19.83
N THR A 147 -15.37 -33.05 -19.56
CA THR A 147 -14.65 -33.12 -18.29
C THR A 147 -13.18 -32.73 -18.49
N VAL A 148 -12.39 -32.62 -17.42
CA VAL A 148 -10.93 -32.40 -17.53
C VAL A 148 -10.16 -33.41 -16.67
N SER A 149 -9.38 -34.28 -17.31
CA SER A 149 -8.54 -35.26 -16.63
C SER A 149 -7.36 -34.62 -15.88
N LEU A 150 -6.65 -35.39 -15.04
CA LEU A 150 -5.51 -34.85 -14.28
C LEU A 150 -4.36 -34.43 -15.19
N ASP A 151 -4.09 -35.18 -16.26
CA ASP A 151 -2.98 -34.89 -17.17
C ASP A 151 -3.29 -33.72 -18.11
N GLU A 152 -4.56 -33.49 -18.43
CA GLU A 152 -5.02 -32.29 -19.14
C GLU A 152 -5.02 -31.06 -18.24
N TRP A 153 -5.56 -31.17 -17.02
CA TRP A 153 -5.46 -30.11 -16.01
C TRP A 153 -4.02 -29.67 -15.77
N LYS A 154 -3.08 -30.63 -15.69
CA LYS A 154 -1.64 -30.35 -15.64
C LYS A 154 -1.13 -29.73 -16.95
N ARG A 155 -1.37 -30.35 -18.11
CA ARG A 155 -0.84 -29.92 -19.42
C ARG A 155 -1.32 -28.51 -19.81
N GLY A 156 -2.62 -28.31 -19.77
CA GLY A 156 -3.28 -27.05 -20.08
C GLY A 156 -3.04 -25.99 -18.99
N GLY A 157 -3.15 -26.37 -17.72
CA GLY A 157 -2.82 -25.46 -16.61
C GLY A 157 -1.36 -24.98 -16.61
N MET A 158 -0.43 -25.80 -17.10
CA MET A 158 0.97 -25.43 -17.33
C MET A 158 1.17 -24.45 -18.50
N THR A 159 0.20 -24.32 -19.40
CA THR A 159 0.26 -23.40 -20.55
C THR A 159 -0.54 -22.11 -20.36
N THR A 160 -1.57 -22.08 -19.50
CA THR A 160 -2.57 -21.00 -19.52
C THR A 160 -2.38 -19.95 -18.41
N ILE A 161 -2.13 -18.70 -18.81
CA ILE A 161 -1.71 -17.55 -17.98
C ILE A 161 -2.61 -17.28 -16.76
N PRO A 162 -3.96 -17.28 -16.87
CA PRO A 162 -4.81 -17.05 -15.71
C PRO A 162 -4.52 -18.02 -14.57
N LEU A 163 -4.43 -19.33 -14.86
CA LEU A 163 -4.01 -20.35 -13.87
C LEU A 163 -2.59 -20.06 -13.36
N LEU A 164 -1.61 -19.97 -14.26
CA LEU A 164 -0.21 -19.77 -13.91
C LEU A 164 0.02 -18.57 -12.96
N VAL A 165 -0.58 -17.42 -13.27
CA VAL A 165 -0.38 -16.18 -12.50
C VAL A 165 -1.25 -16.14 -11.23
N LEU A 166 -2.37 -16.88 -11.16
CA LEU A 166 -3.13 -17.09 -9.91
C LEU A 166 -2.45 -18.10 -8.97
N LEU A 167 -1.78 -19.12 -9.50
CA LEU A 167 -0.93 -20.07 -8.78
C LEU A 167 0.43 -19.46 -8.34
N GLY A 168 0.64 -18.17 -8.64
CA GLY A 168 1.79 -17.42 -8.18
C GLY A 168 3.09 -17.73 -8.91
N LEU A 169 3.06 -17.93 -10.24
CA LEU A 169 4.27 -17.74 -11.05
C LEU A 169 4.80 -16.31 -10.88
N ASP A 170 6.12 -16.19 -10.81
CA ASP A 170 6.78 -15.13 -10.05
C ASP A 170 6.56 -13.70 -10.59
N THR A 171 5.58 -13.03 -9.99
CA THR A 171 5.42 -11.56 -10.06
C THR A 171 6.39 -10.83 -9.10
N ASN A 172 7.10 -11.58 -8.25
CA ASN A 172 8.22 -11.13 -7.42
C ASN A 172 9.52 -11.63 -8.05
N VAL A 173 10.43 -10.74 -8.45
CA VAL A 173 11.74 -11.16 -8.97
C VAL A 173 12.58 -11.80 -7.86
N LYS A 174 13.10 -13.00 -8.11
CA LYS A 174 13.97 -13.75 -7.19
C LYS A 174 15.43 -13.41 -7.46
N GLU A 175 15.84 -13.32 -8.73
CA GLU A 175 17.22 -13.04 -9.15
C GLU A 175 17.38 -11.87 -10.14
N ASP A 176 18.56 -11.25 -10.11
CA ASP A 176 18.85 -10.06 -10.92
C ASP A 176 19.06 -10.42 -12.39
N GLY A 177 18.26 -9.83 -13.28
CA GLY A 177 18.17 -10.21 -14.70
C GLY A 177 16.92 -11.01 -15.06
N GLU A 178 16.10 -11.42 -14.08
CA GLU A 178 14.80 -12.06 -14.35
C GLU A 178 13.72 -11.04 -14.78
N HIS A 179 12.75 -11.53 -15.55
CA HIS A 179 11.62 -10.73 -16.02
C HIS A 179 10.42 -10.81 -15.06
N ALA A 180 10.08 -9.68 -14.42
CA ALA A 180 8.82 -9.53 -13.69
C ALA A 180 7.63 -9.53 -14.67
N TRP A 181 6.99 -10.67 -14.92
CA TRP A 181 5.93 -10.79 -15.93
C TRP A 181 4.59 -10.20 -15.49
N ARG A 182 3.75 -9.88 -16.49
CA ARG A 182 2.39 -9.36 -16.31
C ARG A 182 1.58 -9.60 -17.60
N LEU A 183 0.31 -9.99 -17.48
CA LEU A 183 -0.66 -9.94 -18.59
C LEU A 183 -0.97 -8.49 -19.03
N LYS A 184 -0.94 -8.26 -20.34
CA LYS A 184 -1.20 -6.98 -20.99
C LYS A 184 -2.03 -7.21 -22.27
N HIS A 185 -3.10 -6.44 -22.43
CA HIS A 185 -3.86 -6.35 -23.67
C HIS A 185 -3.26 -5.22 -24.52
N PHE A 186 -3.15 -5.41 -25.83
CA PHE A 186 -2.48 -4.50 -26.75
C PHE A 186 -3.50 -3.89 -27.74
N SER A 187 -3.77 -2.59 -27.60
CA SER A 187 -4.72 -1.88 -28.47
C SER A 187 -4.23 -1.68 -29.91
N ARG A 188 -2.91 -1.73 -30.12
CA ARG A 188 -2.23 -1.73 -31.43
C ARG A 188 -1.63 -3.12 -31.70
N PRO A 189 -1.29 -3.46 -32.96
CA PRO A 189 -0.44 -4.62 -33.26
C PRO A 189 0.82 -4.61 -32.37
N ALA A 190 1.21 -5.79 -31.92
CA ALA A 190 2.33 -6.00 -31.03
C ALA A 190 2.87 -7.42 -31.26
N TYR A 191 4.15 -7.62 -30.99
CA TYR A 191 4.91 -8.78 -31.46
C TYR A 191 5.68 -9.40 -30.29
N CYS A 192 5.96 -10.69 -30.39
CA CYS A 192 6.72 -11.43 -29.39
C CYS A 192 8.22 -11.23 -29.62
N ASN A 193 8.93 -10.62 -28.68
CA ASN A 193 10.37 -10.38 -28.75
C ASN A 193 11.22 -11.68 -28.74
N LEU A 194 10.61 -12.86 -28.58
CA LEU A 194 11.31 -14.16 -28.68
C LEU A 194 11.14 -14.84 -30.05
N CYS A 195 9.95 -14.83 -30.63
CA CYS A 195 9.65 -15.55 -31.88
C CYS A 195 9.25 -14.64 -33.04
N LEU A 196 9.30 -13.32 -32.85
CA LEU A 196 9.00 -12.23 -33.77
C LEU A 196 7.59 -12.22 -34.40
N ASN A 197 6.78 -13.24 -34.16
CA ASN A 197 5.40 -13.33 -34.63
C ASN A 197 4.47 -12.38 -33.84
N MET A 198 3.44 -11.87 -34.51
CA MET A 198 2.40 -11.02 -33.90
C MET A 198 1.65 -11.73 -32.76
N LEU A 199 1.22 -10.97 -31.75
CA LEU A 199 0.33 -11.39 -30.68
C LEU A 199 -1.12 -11.53 -31.20
N VAL A 200 -1.35 -12.55 -32.04
CA VAL A 200 -2.65 -12.94 -32.58
C VAL A 200 -3.53 -13.63 -31.51
N GLY A 201 -4.85 -13.42 -31.62
CA GLY A 201 -5.87 -13.99 -30.72
C GLY A 201 -6.98 -13.00 -30.39
N LEU A 202 -8.15 -13.51 -29.98
CA LEU A 202 -9.28 -12.70 -29.54
C LEU A 202 -8.90 -11.86 -28.30
N GLY A 203 -8.77 -10.54 -28.52
CA GLY A 203 -8.38 -9.56 -27.50
C GLY A 203 -6.89 -9.16 -27.46
N LYS A 204 -6.03 -9.63 -28.39
CA LYS A 204 -4.63 -9.17 -28.56
C LYS A 204 -3.83 -9.17 -27.24
N LYS A 205 -3.75 -10.33 -26.60
CA LYS A 205 -3.20 -10.51 -25.24
C LYS A 205 -1.76 -11.05 -25.30
N GLY A 206 -0.96 -10.74 -24.29
CA GLY A 206 0.39 -11.30 -24.13
C GLY A 206 1.03 -10.89 -22.81
N LEU A 207 2.18 -11.50 -22.47
CA LEU A 207 2.94 -11.15 -21.28
C LEU A 207 3.92 -10.03 -21.61
N CYS A 208 4.07 -9.06 -20.71
CA CYS A 208 4.94 -7.91 -20.86
C CYS A 208 5.65 -7.63 -19.54
N CYS A 209 6.98 -7.69 -19.55
CA CYS A 209 7.79 -7.46 -18.35
C CYS A 209 7.58 -6.05 -17.80
N ILE A 210 7.37 -5.92 -16.48
CA ILE A 210 7.12 -4.65 -15.80
C ILE A 210 8.35 -3.74 -15.90
N PHE A 211 9.56 -4.28 -15.73
CA PHE A 211 10.79 -3.49 -15.66
C PHE A 211 11.32 -3.10 -17.03
N CYS A 212 11.47 -4.06 -17.95
CA CYS A 212 12.11 -3.78 -19.23
C CYS A 212 11.13 -3.47 -20.37
N LYS A 213 9.91 -4.05 -20.37
CA LYS A 213 8.90 -4.09 -21.47
C LYS A 213 9.06 -5.19 -22.52
N PHE A 214 10.06 -6.06 -22.39
CA PHE A 214 10.16 -7.30 -23.18
C PHE A 214 8.81 -8.05 -23.11
N THR A 215 8.31 -8.45 -24.26
CA THR A 215 6.93 -8.87 -24.51
C THR A 215 6.93 -10.21 -25.24
N VAL A 216 6.10 -11.15 -24.79
CA VAL A 216 6.06 -12.51 -25.33
C VAL A 216 4.64 -13.05 -25.44
N HIS A 217 4.42 -14.02 -26.34
CA HIS A 217 3.28 -14.93 -26.20
C HIS A 217 3.42 -15.71 -24.89
N GLU A 218 2.26 -16.11 -24.37
CA GLU A 218 2.03 -17.17 -23.39
C GLU A 218 2.98 -18.38 -23.54
N ARG A 219 2.82 -19.16 -24.62
CA ARG A 219 3.69 -20.27 -25.03
C ARG A 219 5.19 -19.95 -25.23
N CYS A 220 5.58 -18.68 -25.15
CA CYS A 220 6.97 -18.24 -25.28
C CYS A 220 7.61 -17.86 -23.93
N VAL A 221 6.86 -17.73 -22.84
CA VAL A 221 7.39 -17.21 -21.56
C VAL A 221 8.47 -18.11 -20.94
N GLN A 222 8.25 -19.43 -20.93
CA GLN A 222 9.21 -20.40 -20.37
C GLN A 222 10.49 -20.54 -21.22
N ARG A 223 10.52 -19.93 -22.41
CA ARG A 223 11.67 -19.89 -23.32
C ARG A 223 12.28 -18.50 -23.43
N ALA A 224 11.77 -17.50 -22.70
CA ALA A 224 12.34 -16.17 -22.67
C ALA A 224 13.67 -16.20 -21.88
N PRO A 225 14.78 -15.68 -22.44
CA PRO A 225 16.06 -15.64 -21.73
C PRO A 225 15.98 -14.75 -20.49
N ALA A 226 16.82 -15.01 -19.48
CA ALA A 226 16.98 -14.16 -18.31
C ALA A 226 17.80 -12.89 -18.64
N SER A 227 17.27 -12.08 -19.55
CA SER A 227 17.91 -10.88 -20.13
C SER A 227 17.12 -9.60 -19.80
N CYS A 228 16.54 -9.52 -18.62
CA CYS A 228 15.95 -8.30 -18.09
C CYS A 228 17.07 -7.31 -17.68
N ILE A 229 16.68 -6.14 -17.16
CA ILE A 229 17.66 -5.18 -16.65
C ILE A 229 18.40 -5.74 -15.44
N ALA A 230 19.73 -5.62 -15.46
CA ALA A 230 20.52 -5.67 -14.24
C ALA A 230 20.14 -4.46 -13.37
N THR A 231 20.02 -4.66 -12.06
CA THR A 231 19.68 -3.60 -11.10
C THR A 231 20.85 -3.22 -10.19
N TYR A 232 21.94 -3.98 -10.23
CA TYR A 232 23.20 -3.72 -9.53
C TYR A 232 24.39 -4.30 -10.32
N SER A 233 25.62 -3.95 -9.94
CA SER A 233 26.83 -4.55 -10.54
C SER A 233 27.19 -5.88 -9.86
N LYS A 234 27.17 -6.97 -10.65
CA LYS A 234 27.60 -8.31 -10.20
C LYS A 234 29.13 -8.49 -10.07
N SER A 235 29.94 -7.49 -10.46
CA SER A 235 31.41 -7.59 -10.43
C SER A 235 32.11 -6.29 -10.08
N LYS A 236 33.22 -6.40 -9.35
CA LYS A 236 34.17 -5.30 -9.06
C LYS A 236 34.96 -4.82 -10.29
N ARG A 237 35.04 -5.64 -11.34
CA ARG A 237 35.68 -5.31 -12.63
C ARG A 237 34.69 -4.90 -13.72
N ALA A 238 33.40 -4.77 -13.39
CA ALA A 238 32.42 -4.21 -14.33
C ALA A 238 32.79 -2.75 -14.67
N SER A 239 32.54 -2.32 -15.90
CA SER A 239 32.90 -0.96 -16.31
C SER A 239 32.17 0.09 -15.46
N ALA A 240 32.86 1.19 -15.17
CA ALA A 240 32.25 2.38 -14.57
C ALA A 240 31.21 3.02 -15.52
N THR A 241 31.39 2.87 -16.84
CA THR A 241 30.45 3.35 -17.86
C THR A 241 29.23 2.43 -17.93
N LEU A 242 28.04 2.97 -17.66
CA LEU A 242 26.80 2.23 -17.88
C LEU A 242 26.58 1.99 -19.39
N ALA A 243 26.42 0.73 -19.79
CA ALA A 243 25.97 0.38 -21.14
C ALA A 243 24.47 0.65 -21.30
N HIS A 244 24.03 0.99 -22.51
CA HIS A 244 22.59 1.02 -22.82
C HIS A 244 22.00 -0.40 -22.75
N HIS A 245 20.84 -0.53 -22.10
CA HIS A 245 19.99 -1.72 -22.25
C HIS A 245 18.91 -1.41 -23.31
N TRP A 246 18.70 -2.39 -24.18
CA TRP A 246 17.97 -2.28 -25.43
C TRP A 246 16.93 -3.40 -25.53
N ILE A 247 15.80 -3.16 -26.20
CA ILE A 247 14.82 -4.20 -26.52
C ILE A 247 14.39 -4.05 -27.98
N GLU A 248 14.66 -5.09 -28.77
CA GLU A 248 14.44 -5.12 -30.21
C GLU A 248 12.95 -5.29 -30.54
N GLY A 249 12.32 -4.28 -31.16
CA GLY A 249 11.09 -4.42 -31.93
C GLY A 249 11.38 -4.62 -33.42
N GLU A 250 10.34 -4.77 -34.24
CA GLU A 250 10.48 -4.98 -35.69
C GLU A 250 11.31 -3.86 -36.37
N ASP A 251 10.98 -2.59 -36.09
CA ASP A 251 11.67 -1.41 -36.64
C ASP A 251 12.37 -0.53 -35.60
N VAL A 252 11.98 -0.65 -34.32
CA VAL A 252 12.35 0.29 -33.25
C VAL A 252 12.83 -0.43 -32.00
N VAL A 253 13.95 0.05 -31.45
CA VAL A 253 14.52 -0.33 -30.17
C VAL A 253 14.24 0.76 -29.14
N GLU A 254 13.65 0.40 -27.99
CA GLU A 254 13.52 1.32 -26.85
C GLU A 254 14.80 1.28 -25.99
N LYS A 255 15.45 2.43 -25.77
CA LYS A 255 16.49 2.60 -24.75
C LYS A 255 15.85 2.72 -23.36
N ILE A 256 16.21 1.84 -22.44
CA ILE A 256 15.75 1.97 -21.05
C ILE A 256 16.42 3.18 -20.36
N TRP A 257 15.67 3.80 -19.44
CA TRP A 257 15.97 5.04 -18.70
C TRP A 257 16.10 6.32 -19.54
N THR A 258 16.75 6.30 -20.71
CA THR A 258 16.68 7.47 -21.62
C THR A 258 15.32 7.62 -22.28
N LEU A 259 14.63 6.49 -22.54
CA LEU A 259 13.27 6.41 -23.10
C LEU A 259 13.14 7.04 -24.50
N GLU A 260 14.22 6.96 -25.27
CA GLU A 260 14.30 7.39 -26.66
C GLU A 260 14.10 6.18 -27.59
N PRO A 261 13.14 6.22 -28.53
CA PRO A 261 13.03 5.22 -29.59
C PRO A 261 14.07 5.47 -30.67
N LEU A 262 14.78 4.42 -31.08
CA LEU A 262 15.78 4.44 -32.16
C LEU A 262 15.51 3.31 -33.14
N HIS A 263 15.72 3.54 -34.45
CA HIS A 263 15.63 2.45 -35.42
C HIS A 263 16.72 1.40 -35.15
N ASN A 264 16.45 0.12 -35.44
CA ASN A 264 17.41 -0.97 -35.24
C ASN A 264 18.77 -0.67 -35.92
N ARG A 265 18.73 -0.17 -37.16
CA ARG A 265 19.92 0.29 -37.93
C ARG A 265 20.68 1.49 -37.32
N CYS A 266 20.08 2.23 -36.40
CA CYS A 266 20.71 3.39 -35.74
C CYS A 266 21.37 3.03 -34.40
N VAL A 267 21.18 1.81 -33.87
CA VAL A 267 21.72 1.37 -32.58
C VAL A 267 23.25 1.50 -32.52
N GLY A 268 23.95 1.01 -33.56
CA GLY A 268 25.42 1.09 -33.63
C GLY A 268 25.97 2.51 -33.79
N ALA A 269 25.18 3.42 -34.39
CA ALA A 269 25.54 4.84 -34.51
C ALA A 269 25.24 5.65 -33.23
N ALA A 270 24.30 5.19 -32.40
CA ALA A 270 23.94 5.80 -31.12
C ALA A 270 24.88 5.40 -29.97
N GLY A 271 26.15 5.14 -30.29
CA GLY A 271 27.18 4.65 -29.37
C GLY A 271 27.64 5.69 -28.35
N GLY A 272 27.99 5.21 -27.15
CA GLY A 272 28.41 6.02 -26.02
C GLY A 272 28.04 5.38 -24.68
N ALA A 273 28.40 6.04 -23.58
CA ALA A 273 27.91 5.66 -22.25
C ALA A 273 26.46 6.13 -22.06
N CYS A 274 25.63 5.34 -21.39
CA CYS A 274 24.25 5.68 -21.11
C CYS A 274 24.15 6.87 -20.15
N THR A 275 23.60 7.98 -20.63
CA THR A 275 23.42 9.23 -19.86
C THR A 275 22.25 9.21 -18.88
N LEU A 276 21.48 8.11 -18.80
CA LEU A 276 20.20 7.98 -18.06
C LEU A 276 19.09 8.98 -18.49
N GLY A 277 19.33 9.80 -19.51
CA GLY A 277 18.39 10.76 -20.06
C GLY A 277 17.92 11.81 -19.06
N ARG A 278 16.75 12.41 -19.33
CA ARG A 278 16.24 13.57 -18.56
C ARG A 278 15.94 13.32 -17.08
N HIS A 279 15.89 12.05 -16.64
CA HIS A 279 15.66 11.68 -15.24
C HIS A 279 16.95 11.24 -14.53
N ALA A 280 18.12 11.37 -15.16
CA ALA A 280 19.43 11.02 -14.60
C ALA A 280 19.66 11.47 -13.14
N PRO A 281 19.29 12.71 -12.70
CA PRO A 281 19.49 13.12 -11.31
C PRO A 281 18.76 12.25 -10.29
N HIS A 282 17.66 11.61 -10.67
CA HIS A 282 16.80 10.80 -9.80
C HIS A 282 17.15 9.31 -9.77
N ILE A 283 17.96 8.82 -10.73
CA ILE A 283 18.15 7.39 -11.00
C ILE A 283 19.46 6.89 -10.39
N LEU A 284 19.41 5.76 -9.67
CA LEU A 284 20.61 4.99 -9.32
C LEU A 284 20.93 3.99 -10.45
N PRO A 285 21.98 4.20 -11.25
CA PRO A 285 22.39 3.21 -12.24
C PRO A 285 22.88 1.92 -11.56
N PRO A 286 22.84 0.75 -12.22
CA PRO A 286 23.39 -0.49 -11.68
C PRO A 286 24.87 -0.40 -11.27
N THR A 287 25.65 0.46 -11.93
CA THR A 287 27.06 0.73 -11.59
C THR A 287 27.24 1.42 -10.22
N ALA A 288 26.20 2.08 -9.71
CA ALA A 288 26.14 2.75 -8.41
C ALA A 288 25.66 1.84 -7.26
N ILE A 289 25.33 0.56 -7.52
CA ILE A 289 24.81 -0.39 -6.51
C ILE A 289 25.66 -1.66 -6.53
N ARG A 290 26.16 -2.11 -5.37
CA ARG A 290 27.07 -3.26 -5.25
C ARG A 290 26.73 -4.15 -4.05
N PRO A 291 26.67 -5.50 -4.19
CA PRO A 291 26.55 -6.41 -3.06
C PRO A 291 27.77 -6.34 -2.13
N LEU A 292 27.55 -6.10 -0.83
CA LEU A 292 28.62 -6.00 0.19
C LEU A 292 29.43 -7.29 0.37
N VAL A 293 28.89 -8.43 -0.06
CA VAL A 293 29.60 -9.73 -0.11
C VAL A 293 30.86 -9.64 -0.97
N LEU A 294 30.86 -8.83 -2.04
CA LEU A 294 32.02 -8.65 -2.92
C LEU A 294 33.17 -7.87 -2.24
N ASP A 295 32.91 -7.14 -1.17
CA ASP A 295 33.93 -6.30 -0.50
C ASP A 295 34.69 -6.94 0.65
N ARG A 296 34.16 -8.01 1.25
CA ARG A 296 34.83 -8.74 2.34
C ARG A 296 36.12 -9.48 1.94
N GLN A 297 36.42 -9.64 0.66
CA GLN A 297 37.63 -10.33 0.17
C GLN A 297 38.94 -9.53 0.31
N ARG A 298 38.95 -8.32 0.91
CA ARG A 298 40.13 -7.44 0.96
C ARG A 298 40.87 -7.40 2.31
N SER A 299 40.46 -8.20 3.30
CA SER A 299 40.99 -8.15 4.68
C SER A 299 41.72 -9.43 5.12
N LEU A 300 42.49 -10.05 4.22
CA LEU A 300 43.48 -11.09 4.56
C LEU A 300 44.89 -10.53 4.30
N PRO A 301 45.79 -10.48 5.30
CA PRO A 301 47.17 -10.05 5.08
C PRO A 301 47.93 -10.94 4.09
N HIS A 302 48.79 -10.32 3.28
CA HIS A 302 49.59 -11.01 2.28
C HIS A 302 50.64 -11.90 2.97
N ARG A 303 50.49 -13.22 2.90
CA ARG A 303 51.57 -14.16 3.22
C ARG A 303 52.52 -14.22 2.01
N PRO A 304 53.86 -14.19 2.19
CA PRO A 304 54.80 -14.35 1.09
C PRO A 304 54.79 -15.79 0.55
N GLN A 305 55.04 -15.93 -0.75
CA GLN A 305 55.27 -17.22 -1.41
C GLN A 305 56.74 -17.66 -1.25
N PRO A 306 56.99 -18.97 -1.28
CA PRO A 306 58.12 -19.57 -1.97
C PRO A 306 57.68 -20.14 -3.34
N ASP A 307 58.57 -20.14 -4.31
CA ASP A 307 58.32 -20.62 -5.67
C ASP A 307 58.23 -22.16 -5.78
N GLN A 308 57.41 -22.68 -6.72
CA GLN A 308 57.92 -23.25 -7.99
C GLN A 308 56.82 -23.88 -8.90
N GLN A 309 56.80 -23.39 -10.15
CA GLN A 309 56.60 -24.11 -11.43
C GLN A 309 55.26 -24.79 -11.85
N THR A 310 55.05 -24.69 -13.17
CA THR A 310 54.21 -25.51 -14.10
C THR A 310 52.66 -25.41 -14.11
N LEU A 311 52.18 -24.99 -15.28
CA LEU A 311 50.86 -25.15 -15.92
C LEU A 311 50.77 -26.54 -16.63
N PRO A 312 49.65 -26.98 -17.28
CA PRO A 312 48.31 -26.36 -17.43
C PRO A 312 47.07 -27.31 -17.24
N THR A 313 45.87 -26.71 -17.35
CA THR A 313 44.58 -27.30 -17.87
C THR A 313 43.65 -28.19 -17.01
N SER A 314 42.37 -28.09 -17.38
CA SER A 314 41.23 -29.03 -17.24
C SER A 314 40.57 -29.30 -15.87
N ILE A 315 39.30 -28.86 -15.80
CA ILE A 315 38.10 -29.62 -15.39
C ILE A 315 38.27 -30.68 -14.27
N SER A 316 37.71 -30.41 -13.08
CA SER A 316 36.69 -31.29 -12.46
C SER A 316 36.12 -30.70 -11.15
N LEU A 317 34.85 -30.99 -10.87
CA LEU A 317 34.24 -30.86 -9.55
C LEU A 317 34.31 -32.22 -8.85
N PRO A 318 34.94 -32.36 -7.67
CA PRO A 318 34.89 -33.60 -6.92
C PRO A 318 33.55 -33.73 -6.18
N ILE A 319 32.64 -34.55 -6.72
CA ILE A 319 31.64 -35.22 -5.88
C ILE A 319 32.34 -36.42 -5.24
N SER A 320 32.30 -36.52 -3.91
CA SER A 320 32.38 -37.82 -3.22
C SER A 320 31.80 -37.74 -1.82
N ILE A 321 31.27 -38.88 -1.37
CA ILE A 321 30.52 -39.06 -0.14
C ILE A 321 31.39 -39.89 0.82
N ALA A 322 31.42 -39.51 2.10
CA ALA A 322 31.78 -40.40 3.19
C ALA A 322 30.84 -40.12 4.37
N ALA A 323 30.27 -41.17 4.94
CA ALA A 323 29.32 -41.08 6.04
C ALA A 323 29.74 -42.01 7.19
N VAL A 324 29.78 -41.47 8.40
CA VAL A 324 29.76 -42.21 9.67
C VAL A 324 28.80 -41.44 10.59
N PRO A 325 27.81 -42.08 11.23
CA PRO A 325 26.82 -41.38 12.04
C PRO A 325 27.21 -41.36 13.52
N GLU A 326 26.93 -40.25 14.23
CA GLU A 326 26.63 -40.34 15.66
C GLU A 326 25.78 -39.16 16.19
N GLU A 327 24.78 -39.53 16.98
CA GLU A 327 23.92 -38.82 17.96
C GLU A 327 23.42 -37.36 17.80
N ARG A 328 22.36 -37.07 18.57
CA ARG A 328 21.47 -35.91 18.40
C ARG A 328 21.73 -34.83 19.45
N LYS A 329 21.76 -33.57 19.01
CA LYS A 329 21.26 -32.42 19.81
C LYS A 329 20.44 -31.49 18.93
N ASP A 330 19.23 -31.16 19.37
CA ASP A 330 18.31 -30.33 18.60
C ASP A 330 18.83 -28.89 18.46
N GLN A 331 19.16 -28.50 17.23
CA GLN A 331 19.33 -27.10 16.84
C GLN A 331 18.40 -26.80 15.65
N LYS A 332 17.66 -25.69 15.76
CA LYS A 332 16.77 -25.22 14.70
C LYS A 332 17.59 -24.95 13.43
N LYS A 333 17.33 -25.71 12.37
CA LYS A 333 17.83 -25.39 11.02
C LYS A 333 17.09 -24.17 10.46
N GLU A 334 17.61 -22.98 10.74
CA GLU A 334 17.61 -21.94 9.70
C GLU A 334 18.87 -22.11 8.84
N PRO A 335 18.69 -22.17 7.52
CA PRO A 335 19.62 -21.49 6.64
C PRO A 335 18.87 -20.75 5.53
N ARG A 336 18.05 -19.75 5.90
CA ARG A 336 17.80 -18.64 4.96
C ARG A 336 19.10 -17.84 4.90
N ALA A 337 19.72 -17.75 3.72
CA ALA A 337 20.90 -16.93 3.53
C ALA A 337 20.60 -15.48 3.97
N PRO A 338 21.54 -14.79 4.66
CA PRO A 338 21.29 -13.42 5.09
C PRO A 338 20.98 -12.55 3.87
N PRO A 339 19.96 -11.66 3.95
CA PRO A 339 19.54 -10.86 2.81
C PRO A 339 20.72 -10.06 2.27
N ILE A 340 20.92 -10.11 0.95
CA ILE A 340 22.05 -9.44 0.28
C ILE A 340 21.98 -7.94 0.59
N SER A 341 22.91 -7.48 1.42
CA SER A 341 23.07 -6.07 1.73
C SER A 341 23.86 -5.38 0.62
N PHE A 342 23.45 -4.17 0.28
CA PHE A 342 24.01 -3.39 -0.82
C PHE A 342 24.75 -2.17 -0.27
N GLN A 343 25.91 -1.88 -0.84
CA GLN A 343 26.51 -0.56 -0.81
C GLN A 343 25.94 0.24 -2.00
N VAL A 344 25.59 1.50 -1.75
CA VAL A 344 25.13 2.45 -2.76
C VAL A 344 26.11 3.62 -2.83
N THR A 345 26.48 4.03 -4.04
CA THR A 345 27.40 5.15 -4.30
C THR A 345 26.86 5.95 -5.47
N PRO A 346 26.01 6.97 -5.23
CA PRO A 346 25.38 7.74 -6.31
C PRO A 346 26.39 8.44 -7.22
N PRO A 347 26.04 8.72 -8.48
CA PRO A 347 26.82 9.62 -9.34
C PRO A 347 26.94 11.02 -8.73
N GLU A 348 28.06 11.69 -8.98
CA GLU A 348 28.27 13.09 -8.57
C GLU A 348 27.18 14.01 -9.15
N GLY A 349 26.74 14.99 -8.37
CA GLY A 349 25.66 15.91 -8.76
C GLY A 349 24.25 15.29 -8.81
N SER A 350 24.08 13.98 -8.59
CA SER A 350 22.75 13.36 -8.50
C SER A 350 22.06 13.66 -7.17
N CYS A 351 20.72 13.53 -7.16
CA CYS A 351 19.89 13.56 -5.96
C CYS A 351 18.86 12.41 -6.06
N PRO A 352 19.27 11.16 -5.80
CA PRO A 352 18.44 10.00 -6.11
C PRO A 352 17.14 9.96 -5.33
N LEU A 353 16.14 9.28 -5.89
CA LEU A 353 14.87 9.05 -5.20
C LEU A 353 14.85 7.67 -4.54
N LEU A 354 14.32 7.62 -3.30
CA LEU A 354 13.84 6.42 -2.65
C LEU A 354 12.31 6.53 -2.54
N VAL A 355 11.57 5.61 -3.16
CA VAL A 355 10.12 5.71 -3.33
C VAL A 355 9.42 4.59 -2.56
N PHE A 356 8.50 4.96 -1.68
CA PHE A 356 7.60 4.04 -0.98
C PHE A 356 6.18 4.20 -1.49
N ILE A 357 5.54 3.10 -1.90
CA ILE A 357 4.24 3.12 -2.57
C ILE A 357 3.28 2.16 -1.88
N ASN A 358 2.08 2.64 -1.55
CA ASN A 358 0.96 1.79 -1.18
C ASN A 358 0.13 1.49 -2.45
N PRO A 359 0.17 0.27 -3.03
CA PRO A 359 -0.47 -0.01 -4.32
C PRO A 359 -2.00 0.09 -4.28
N LYS A 360 -2.59 -0.20 -3.11
CA LYS A 360 -4.04 -0.17 -2.87
C LYS A 360 -4.60 1.26 -2.85
N SER A 361 -3.75 2.26 -2.62
CA SER A 361 -4.16 3.67 -2.51
C SER A 361 -4.71 4.26 -3.82
N GLY A 362 -5.63 5.21 -3.69
CA GLY A 362 -6.19 6.00 -4.78
C GLY A 362 -7.21 5.29 -5.67
N GLY A 363 -7.74 4.13 -5.26
CA GLY A 363 -8.61 3.30 -6.08
C GLY A 363 -7.81 2.61 -7.19
N ARG A 364 -6.91 1.68 -6.79
CA ARG A 364 -5.97 0.95 -7.67
C ARG A 364 -4.97 1.83 -8.45
N GLN A 365 -4.96 3.15 -8.25
CA GLN A 365 -4.00 4.06 -8.87
C GLN A 365 -2.56 3.81 -8.40
N GLY A 366 -2.35 3.43 -7.13
CA GLY A 366 -1.03 3.09 -6.59
C GLY A 366 -0.31 2.02 -7.42
N SER A 367 -0.98 0.92 -7.76
CA SER A 367 -0.44 -0.13 -8.64
C SER A 367 -0.06 0.36 -10.05
N ARG A 368 -0.72 1.42 -10.55
CA ARG A 368 -0.37 2.07 -11.84
C ARG A 368 0.83 3.02 -11.70
N VAL A 369 0.99 3.68 -10.55
CA VAL A 369 2.14 4.53 -10.23
C VAL A 369 3.40 3.68 -10.00
N LEU A 370 3.29 2.60 -9.22
CA LEU A 370 4.35 1.62 -8.94
C LEU A 370 5.01 1.11 -10.23
N ARG A 371 4.21 0.53 -11.14
CA ARG A 371 4.71 -0.02 -12.42
C ARG A 371 5.25 1.03 -13.39
N LYS A 372 4.96 2.33 -13.19
CA LYS A 372 5.59 3.43 -13.94
C LYS A 372 6.92 3.82 -13.32
N LEU A 373 7.01 3.95 -11.99
CA LEU A 373 8.25 4.32 -11.32
C LEU A 373 9.29 3.21 -11.39
N GLN A 374 8.90 1.93 -11.29
CA GLN A 374 9.77 0.76 -11.55
C GLN A 374 10.24 0.62 -13.02
N TYR A 375 9.76 1.47 -13.92
CA TYR A 375 10.22 1.55 -15.32
C TYR A 375 11.13 2.76 -15.58
N ILE A 376 10.81 3.89 -14.93
CA ILE A 376 11.52 5.16 -15.13
C ILE A 376 12.75 5.25 -14.21
N LEU A 377 12.70 4.63 -13.04
CA LEU A 377 13.81 4.52 -12.09
C LEU A 377 14.39 3.09 -12.11
N ASN A 378 15.46 2.86 -11.34
CA ASN A 378 15.91 1.50 -11.05
C ASN A 378 14.89 0.83 -10.11
N PRO A 379 14.43 -0.42 -10.34
CA PRO A 379 13.48 -1.11 -9.47
C PRO A 379 13.87 -1.13 -7.98
N ARG A 380 15.16 -1.13 -7.64
CA ARG A 380 15.65 -1.08 -6.23
C ARG A 380 15.43 0.27 -5.54
N GLN A 381 14.96 1.28 -6.26
CA GLN A 381 14.53 2.56 -5.70
C GLN A 381 13.04 2.59 -5.34
N VAL A 382 12.26 1.57 -5.70
CA VAL A 382 10.79 1.68 -5.73
C VAL A 382 10.12 0.50 -5.01
N HIS A 383 9.86 0.71 -3.72
CA HIS A 383 9.34 -0.30 -2.80
C HIS A 383 7.81 -0.25 -2.72
N ASP A 384 7.20 -1.43 -2.79
CA ASP A 384 5.83 -1.67 -2.33
C ASP A 384 5.84 -1.74 -0.80
N ILE A 385 5.32 -0.70 -0.13
CA ILE A 385 5.35 -0.62 1.33
C ILE A 385 4.49 -1.71 1.99
N THR A 386 3.58 -2.34 1.25
CA THR A 386 2.76 -3.46 1.76
C THR A 386 3.54 -4.78 1.79
N LYS A 387 4.72 -4.85 1.15
CA LYS A 387 5.63 -6.01 1.14
C LYS A 387 6.82 -5.78 2.08
N GLY A 388 6.59 -5.94 3.38
CA GLY A 388 7.63 -5.86 4.41
C GLY A 388 7.95 -4.46 4.96
N GLY A 389 7.17 -3.44 4.61
CA GLY A 389 7.34 -2.08 5.12
C GLY A 389 8.52 -1.32 4.50
N PRO A 390 8.77 -0.08 4.95
CA PRO A 390 9.80 0.78 4.35
C PRO A 390 11.23 0.46 4.83
N THR A 391 11.39 -0.33 5.90
CA THR A 391 12.68 -0.63 6.55
C THR A 391 13.77 -1.10 5.59
N GLN A 392 13.44 -1.97 4.62
CA GLN A 392 14.43 -2.51 3.67
C GLN A 392 15.04 -1.41 2.79
N GLY A 393 14.21 -0.52 2.26
CA GLY A 393 14.65 0.60 1.42
C GLY A 393 15.44 1.64 2.22
N LEU A 394 14.96 1.96 3.43
CA LEU A 394 15.65 2.89 4.33
C LEU A 394 17.03 2.35 4.76
N GLN A 395 17.17 1.05 5.05
CA GLN A 395 18.47 0.44 5.34
C GLN A 395 19.41 0.44 4.12
N MET A 396 18.89 0.21 2.90
CA MET A 396 19.69 0.28 1.67
C MET A 396 20.21 1.69 1.36
N PHE A 397 19.51 2.74 1.81
CA PHE A 397 19.88 4.14 1.63
C PHE A 397 20.52 4.80 2.88
N LYS A 398 20.72 4.06 3.97
CA LYS A 398 21.14 4.61 5.27
C LYS A 398 22.42 5.44 5.21
N ASP A 399 23.40 4.97 4.43
CA ASP A 399 24.71 5.59 4.28
C ASP A 399 24.82 6.47 3.00
N VAL A 400 23.69 6.72 2.32
CA VAL A 400 23.63 7.52 1.09
C VAL A 400 23.47 9.01 1.43
N LYS A 401 24.34 9.85 0.86
CA LYS A 401 24.26 11.32 1.00
C LYS A 401 23.48 11.93 -0.17
N ASN A 402 22.79 13.06 0.10
CA ASN A 402 21.99 13.82 -0.85
C ASN A 402 20.95 13.01 -1.65
N TYR A 403 19.91 12.49 -0.98
CA TYR A 403 18.77 11.83 -1.64
C TYR A 403 17.43 12.34 -1.09
N ARG A 404 16.32 11.99 -1.77
CA ARG A 404 14.96 12.38 -1.38
C ARG A 404 14.05 11.15 -1.27
N VAL A 405 13.16 11.17 -0.28
CA VAL A 405 12.16 10.11 -0.09
C VAL A 405 10.82 10.56 -0.68
N ILE A 406 10.13 9.69 -1.41
CA ILE A 406 8.83 10.00 -2.04
C ILE A 406 7.78 8.98 -1.61
N CYS A 407 6.80 9.44 -0.84
CA CYS A 407 5.70 8.64 -0.32
C CYS A 407 4.47 8.73 -1.25
N CYS A 408 4.14 7.64 -1.93
CA CYS A 408 2.97 7.52 -2.81
C CYS A 408 1.84 6.83 -2.05
N GLY A 409 0.99 7.61 -1.39
CA GLY A 409 -0.04 7.11 -0.47
C GLY A 409 -0.94 8.21 0.08
N GLY A 410 -1.56 7.95 1.24
CA GLY A 410 -2.17 8.97 2.09
C GLY A 410 -1.28 9.35 3.26
N ASP A 411 -1.76 10.19 4.16
CA ASP A 411 -1.00 10.75 5.29
C ASP A 411 -0.38 9.65 6.18
N GLY A 412 -1.15 8.62 6.57
CA GLY A 412 -0.61 7.46 7.31
C GLY A 412 0.46 6.63 6.56
N THR A 413 0.53 6.73 5.22
CA THR A 413 1.67 6.16 4.46
C THR A 413 2.94 7.00 4.61
N VAL A 414 2.79 8.33 4.78
CA VAL A 414 3.93 9.21 5.12
C VAL A 414 4.33 8.99 6.58
N GLY A 415 3.36 8.94 7.50
CA GLY A 415 3.56 8.67 8.92
C GLY A 415 4.35 7.38 9.18
N TRP A 416 3.99 6.27 8.54
CA TRP A 416 4.73 5.00 8.68
C TRP A 416 6.17 5.07 8.14
N VAL A 417 6.43 5.82 7.07
CA VAL A 417 7.79 6.04 6.56
C VAL A 417 8.61 6.89 7.53
N LEU A 418 8.04 7.97 8.05
CA LEU A 418 8.68 8.83 9.07
C LEU A 418 8.96 8.07 10.37
N GLU A 419 7.98 7.30 10.86
CA GLU A 419 8.09 6.47 12.06
C GLU A 419 9.10 5.30 11.90
N THR A 420 9.44 4.93 10.67
CA THR A 420 10.53 3.99 10.37
C THR A 420 11.87 4.69 10.14
N MET A 421 11.90 5.90 9.56
CA MET A 421 13.10 6.75 9.53
C MET A 421 13.60 7.03 10.95
N ASP A 422 12.68 7.27 11.89
CA ASP A 422 12.99 7.43 13.32
C ASP A 422 13.71 6.23 13.94
N LYS A 423 13.47 5.02 13.41
CA LYS A 423 14.07 3.76 13.87
C LYS A 423 15.37 3.42 13.13
N VAL A 424 15.55 3.93 11.91
CA VAL A 424 16.77 3.77 11.12
C VAL A 424 17.67 4.99 11.35
N GLN A 425 18.59 4.87 12.31
CA GLN A 425 19.54 5.93 12.67
C GLN A 425 20.45 6.32 11.48
N MET A 426 20.05 7.35 10.74
CA MET A 426 20.77 7.92 9.58
C MET A 426 21.67 9.09 10.00
N GLU A 427 22.78 9.31 9.28
CA GLU A 427 23.67 10.46 9.49
C GLU A 427 22.99 11.80 9.12
N THR A 428 22.04 11.78 8.19
CA THR A 428 21.27 12.96 7.76
C THR A 428 19.90 12.52 7.26
N GLN A 429 18.83 13.16 7.72
CA GLN A 429 17.47 12.82 7.27
C GLN A 429 17.21 13.37 5.85
N PRO A 430 16.73 12.53 4.90
CA PRO A 430 16.38 12.96 3.54
C PRO A 430 15.07 13.75 3.53
N ALA A 431 14.93 14.68 2.58
CA ALA A 431 13.68 15.43 2.43
C ALA A 431 12.54 14.54 1.91
N VAL A 432 11.42 14.47 2.64
CA VAL A 432 10.26 13.61 2.33
C VAL A 432 9.20 14.37 1.50
N GLY A 433 8.90 13.91 0.30
CA GLY A 433 7.83 14.41 -0.57
C GLY A 433 6.65 13.43 -0.69
N VAL A 434 5.50 13.90 -1.19
CA VAL A 434 4.26 13.11 -1.22
C VAL A 434 3.62 13.13 -2.62
N ILE A 435 3.27 11.95 -3.14
CA ILE A 435 2.32 11.81 -4.26
C ILE A 435 0.95 11.43 -3.67
N PRO A 436 -0.05 12.34 -3.68
CA PRO A 436 -1.28 12.21 -2.90
C PRO A 436 -2.27 11.17 -3.46
N LEU A 437 -2.06 9.90 -3.13
CA LEU A 437 -2.95 8.79 -3.52
C LEU A 437 -4.08 8.55 -2.49
N GLY A 438 -3.96 9.02 -1.26
CA GLY A 438 -4.95 8.83 -0.20
C GLY A 438 -6.27 9.60 -0.40
N THR A 439 -7.12 9.59 0.62
CA THR A 439 -8.39 10.36 0.64
C THR A 439 -8.27 11.70 1.38
N GLY A 440 -7.54 11.71 2.52
CA GLY A 440 -7.14 12.91 3.26
C GLY A 440 -6.21 13.76 2.41
N ASN A 441 -4.91 13.43 2.42
CA ASN A 441 -3.78 14.10 1.75
C ASN A 441 -3.48 15.51 2.30
N ASP A 442 -3.70 15.73 3.59
CA ASP A 442 -3.64 17.07 4.18
C ASP A 442 -2.21 17.61 4.23
N LEU A 443 -1.22 16.77 4.52
CA LEU A 443 0.20 17.12 4.39
C LEU A 443 0.56 17.48 2.93
N ALA A 444 0.00 16.77 1.96
CA ALA A 444 0.24 17.04 0.54
C ALA A 444 -0.41 18.36 0.06
N ARG A 445 -1.48 18.84 0.70
CA ARG A 445 -1.99 20.21 0.47
C ARG A 445 -1.03 21.24 1.05
N CYS A 446 -0.56 21.03 2.28
CA CYS A 446 0.41 21.93 2.93
C CYS A 446 1.68 22.09 2.08
N LEU A 447 2.24 20.98 1.61
CA LEU A 447 3.41 20.93 0.74
C LEU A 447 3.12 21.21 -0.74
N ARG A 448 1.92 21.73 -1.07
CA ARG A 448 1.48 22.19 -2.41
C ARG A 448 1.45 21.12 -3.51
N TRP A 449 1.61 19.84 -3.17
CA TRP A 449 1.42 18.69 -4.08
C TRP A 449 -0.06 18.44 -4.44
N GLY A 450 -0.98 18.92 -3.60
CA GLY A 450 -2.42 18.98 -3.89
C GLY A 450 -3.25 17.95 -3.11
N GLY A 451 -4.58 18.07 -3.20
CA GLY A 451 -5.53 17.24 -2.45
C GLY A 451 -5.72 15.82 -2.99
N GLY A 452 -5.13 15.48 -4.14
CA GLY A 452 -5.21 14.17 -4.74
C GLY A 452 -4.47 14.11 -6.09
N TYR A 453 -3.91 12.95 -6.42
CA TYR A 453 -3.38 12.65 -7.74
C TYR A 453 -4.52 12.42 -8.73
N GLU A 454 -4.39 13.00 -9.91
CA GLU A 454 -5.43 13.06 -10.96
C GLU A 454 -4.90 12.50 -12.30
N GLY A 455 -3.99 11.52 -12.23
CA GLY A 455 -3.46 10.83 -13.40
C GLY A 455 -2.35 11.57 -14.16
N GLU A 456 -1.79 12.65 -13.62
CA GLU A 456 -0.67 13.40 -14.24
C GLU A 456 0.49 12.46 -14.62
N SER A 457 1.15 12.76 -15.74
CA SER A 457 2.32 12.00 -16.18
C SER A 457 3.42 12.03 -15.11
N ILE A 458 3.81 10.84 -14.63
CA ILE A 458 4.88 10.63 -13.64
C ILE A 458 6.16 11.39 -14.02
N HIS A 459 6.47 11.49 -15.31
CA HIS A 459 7.56 12.33 -15.80
C HIS A 459 7.44 13.79 -15.35
N LYS A 460 6.28 14.45 -15.53
CA LYS A 460 6.04 15.82 -15.06
C LYS A 460 6.15 15.94 -13.54
N ILE A 461 5.84 14.87 -12.80
CA ILE A 461 5.99 14.83 -11.34
C ILE A 461 7.47 14.72 -10.95
N LEU A 462 8.27 13.88 -11.62
CA LEU A 462 9.73 13.84 -11.45
C LEU A 462 10.39 15.17 -11.82
N ASP A 463 9.94 15.81 -12.91
CA ASP A 463 10.37 17.16 -13.31
C ASP A 463 10.05 18.20 -12.21
N LYS A 464 8.92 18.07 -11.49
CA LYS A 464 8.56 18.91 -10.32
C LYS A 464 9.36 18.56 -9.07
N ILE A 465 9.63 17.27 -8.79
CA ILE A 465 10.43 16.82 -7.64
C ILE A 465 11.87 17.32 -7.73
N ALA A 466 12.44 17.40 -8.95
CA ALA A 466 13.76 18.02 -9.16
C ALA A 466 13.81 19.51 -8.77
N ARG A 467 12.71 20.25 -8.95
CA ARG A 467 12.59 21.68 -8.61
C ARG A 467 11.95 21.96 -7.25
N ALA A 468 11.57 20.93 -6.49
CA ALA A 468 10.92 21.10 -5.19
C ALA A 468 11.91 21.62 -4.13
N SER A 469 11.47 22.58 -3.31
CA SER A 469 12.27 23.15 -2.23
C SER A 469 12.13 22.32 -0.96
N THR A 470 13.20 22.18 -0.17
CA THR A 470 13.08 21.64 1.18
C THR A 470 12.50 22.72 2.10
N VAL A 471 11.53 22.35 2.94
CA VAL A 471 11.09 23.13 4.10
C VAL A 471 11.19 22.26 5.35
N MET A 472 11.26 22.87 6.52
CA MET A 472 11.24 22.13 7.78
C MET A 472 9.79 21.96 8.25
N MET A 473 9.47 20.82 8.84
CA MET A 473 8.18 20.52 9.45
C MET A 473 8.40 20.01 10.87
N ASP A 474 7.87 20.66 11.89
CA ASP A 474 7.93 20.17 13.26
C ASP A 474 7.17 18.84 13.40
N ARG A 475 7.62 18.01 14.34
CA ARG A 475 6.99 16.74 14.72
C ARG A 475 6.91 16.71 16.24
N TRP A 476 5.71 16.46 16.77
CA TRP A 476 5.37 16.70 18.16
C TRP A 476 5.07 15.40 18.89
N GLN A 477 5.70 15.17 20.04
CA GLN A 477 5.43 14.00 20.85
C GLN A 477 4.32 14.30 21.86
N ILE A 478 3.37 13.37 21.96
CA ILE A 478 2.44 13.33 23.09
C ILE A 478 2.83 12.24 24.08
N MET A 479 2.57 12.50 25.35
CA MET A 479 2.57 11.51 26.43
C MET A 479 1.19 11.51 27.06
N VAL A 480 0.61 10.33 27.28
CA VAL A 480 -0.74 10.17 27.83
C VAL A 480 -0.65 9.44 29.17
N GLU A 481 -0.85 10.19 30.24
CA GLU A 481 -0.84 9.69 31.61
C GLU A 481 -2.29 9.43 32.04
N ASN A 482 -2.69 8.16 32.12
CA ASN A 482 -4.01 7.82 32.67
C ASN A 482 -4.10 8.32 34.13
N LEU A 483 -5.18 9.02 34.47
CA LEU A 483 -5.44 9.41 35.85
C LEU A 483 -5.82 8.14 36.62
N ALA A 484 -5.00 7.78 37.61
CA ALA A 484 -5.28 6.63 38.47
C ALA A 484 -6.55 6.91 39.29
N MET A 485 -7.65 6.29 38.89
CA MET A 485 -8.89 6.25 39.63
C MET A 485 -9.31 4.80 39.85
N GLU A 486 -9.74 4.50 41.07
CA GLU A 486 -10.45 3.27 41.45
C GLU A 486 -11.89 3.31 40.92
N CYS A 487 -12.07 3.68 39.65
CA CYS A 487 -13.30 3.37 38.95
C CYS A 487 -13.33 1.86 38.75
N ASP A 488 -14.43 1.21 39.16
CA ASP A 488 -14.79 -0.09 38.62
C ASP A 488 -14.58 -0.05 37.11
N GLN A 489 -13.71 -0.91 36.58
CA GLN A 489 -13.66 -1.12 35.15
C GLN A 489 -15.06 -1.64 34.79
N PRO A 490 -15.87 -0.90 33.99
CA PRO A 490 -17.07 -1.52 33.43
C PRO A 490 -16.57 -2.78 32.71
N GLN A 491 -17.13 -3.94 33.05
CA GLN A 491 -16.72 -5.22 32.47
C GLN A 491 -17.20 -5.30 31.01
N MET A 492 -16.55 -4.48 30.20
CA MET A 492 -16.62 -4.47 28.75
C MET A 492 -16.14 -5.86 28.31
N PRO A 493 -16.94 -6.63 27.55
CA PRO A 493 -16.49 -7.92 27.07
C PRO A 493 -15.26 -7.75 26.17
N ASP A 494 -14.44 -8.79 26.03
CA ASP A 494 -13.23 -8.82 25.16
C ASP A 494 -13.52 -8.48 23.68
N SER A 495 -14.79 -8.34 23.29
CA SER A 495 -15.28 -7.86 22.00
C SER A 495 -15.51 -6.35 21.91
N ALA A 496 -15.03 -5.56 22.90
CA ALA A 496 -15.12 -4.10 22.89
C ALA A 496 -14.49 -3.51 21.59
N PRO A 497 -15.27 -2.84 20.72
CA PRO A 497 -14.86 -2.60 19.33
C PRO A 497 -13.86 -1.45 19.12
N HIS A 498 -13.21 -0.94 20.17
CA HIS A 498 -12.28 0.18 20.10
C HIS A 498 -11.07 -0.07 21.00
N PRO A 499 -9.83 0.16 20.54
CA PRO A 499 -8.66 0.12 21.42
C PRO A 499 -8.73 1.24 22.47
N THR A 500 -8.28 0.92 23.68
CA THR A 500 -7.95 1.90 24.74
C THR A 500 -6.45 2.22 24.78
N THR A 501 -5.64 1.49 24.02
CA THR A 501 -4.22 1.75 23.80
C THR A 501 -4.04 2.90 22.82
N VAL A 502 -3.23 3.89 23.20
CA VAL A 502 -2.78 4.97 22.32
C VAL A 502 -2.00 4.35 21.13
N PRO A 503 -2.42 4.57 19.86
CA PRO A 503 -1.85 3.85 18.71
C PRO A 503 -0.49 4.41 18.25
N TYR A 504 -0.29 5.72 18.38
CA TYR A 504 0.93 6.45 18.01
C TYR A 504 1.17 7.56 19.03
N ASN A 505 2.41 8.01 19.19
CA ASN A 505 2.76 9.11 20.10
C ASN A 505 3.40 10.33 19.41
N ILE A 506 3.47 10.36 18.07
CA ILE A 506 3.98 11.49 17.28
C ILE A 506 2.88 12.05 16.39
N ILE A 507 2.63 13.36 16.49
CA ILE A 507 1.78 14.14 15.58
C ILE A 507 2.64 14.65 14.43
N ASN A 508 2.20 14.41 13.19
CA ASN A 508 2.80 14.96 11.97
C ASN A 508 1.85 15.95 11.28
N ASN A 509 0.53 15.74 11.36
CA ASN A 509 -0.50 16.64 10.84
C ASN A 509 -1.28 17.33 11.97
N TYR A 510 -2.02 16.56 12.77
CA TYR A 510 -2.84 17.07 13.89
C TYR A 510 -3.33 15.97 14.84
N PHE A 511 -3.56 16.35 16.10
CA PHE A 511 -4.26 15.57 17.13
C PHE A 511 -5.61 16.20 17.43
N SER A 512 -6.61 15.40 17.83
CA SER A 512 -7.89 15.94 18.33
C SER A 512 -8.54 15.08 19.41
N ILE A 513 -9.36 15.74 20.23
CA ILE A 513 -10.19 15.16 21.29
C ILE A 513 -11.64 15.55 21.00
N GLY A 514 -12.56 14.60 21.13
CA GLY A 514 -14.00 14.85 21.02
C GLY A 514 -14.56 14.63 19.61
N VAL A 515 -15.43 15.52 19.16
CA VAL A 515 -16.34 15.29 18.01
C VAL A 515 -15.66 14.86 16.70
N ASP A 516 -14.50 15.42 16.38
CA ASP A 516 -13.72 15.00 15.22
C ASP A 516 -13.17 13.57 15.36
N ALA A 517 -12.55 13.27 16.51
CA ALA A 517 -12.12 11.92 16.84
C ALA A 517 -13.29 10.93 16.87
N ALA A 518 -14.49 11.34 17.31
CA ALA A 518 -15.69 10.50 17.28
C ALA A 518 -16.09 10.10 15.84
N ILE A 519 -15.97 11.02 14.88
CA ILE A 519 -16.17 10.75 13.45
C ILE A 519 -15.07 9.81 12.94
N CYS A 520 -13.81 10.01 13.34
CA CYS A 520 -12.71 9.14 12.98
C CYS A 520 -12.90 7.71 13.52
N VAL A 521 -13.33 7.53 14.78
CA VAL A 521 -13.69 6.21 15.35
C VAL A 521 -14.72 5.50 14.47
N LYS A 522 -15.85 6.15 14.18
CA LYS A 522 -16.91 5.55 13.32
C LYS A 522 -16.38 5.15 11.94
N PHE A 523 -15.60 6.04 11.32
CA PHE A 523 -14.99 5.78 10.02
C PHE A 523 -14.01 4.60 10.06
N HIS A 524 -13.18 4.51 11.10
CA HIS A 524 -12.22 3.43 11.26
C HIS A 524 -12.90 2.08 11.47
N THR A 525 -13.84 2.00 12.42
CA THR A 525 -14.54 0.76 12.76
C THR A 525 -15.38 0.22 11.60
N GLU A 526 -16.03 1.08 10.80
CA GLU A 526 -16.75 0.62 9.61
C GLU A 526 -15.80 0.27 8.44
N ARG A 527 -14.64 0.94 8.33
CA ARG A 527 -13.55 0.59 7.39
C ARG A 527 -12.96 -0.79 7.67
N GLU A 528 -12.81 -1.16 8.94
CA GLU A 528 -12.33 -2.48 9.36
C GLU A 528 -13.36 -3.59 9.13
N ARG A 529 -14.64 -3.30 9.43
CA ARG A 529 -15.75 -4.26 9.24
C ARG A 529 -16.07 -4.51 7.77
N ASN A 530 -15.95 -3.50 6.92
CA ASN A 530 -16.46 -3.52 5.54
C ASN A 530 -15.47 -2.88 4.53
N PRO A 531 -14.22 -3.35 4.44
CA PRO A 531 -13.14 -2.67 3.71
C PRO A 531 -13.44 -2.37 2.24
N ASP A 532 -14.18 -3.23 1.54
CA ASP A 532 -14.52 -3.08 0.12
C ASP A 532 -15.41 -1.86 -0.17
N LYS A 533 -16.21 -1.43 0.83
CA LYS A 533 -16.99 -0.18 0.76
C LYS A 533 -16.09 1.06 0.67
N PHE A 534 -14.83 0.97 1.13
CA PHE A 534 -13.87 2.07 1.26
C PHE A 534 -12.83 2.13 0.12
N SER A 535 -13.14 1.47 -0.99
CA SER A 535 -12.28 1.32 -2.17
C SER A 535 -12.12 2.59 -3.05
N SER A 536 -12.82 3.69 -2.76
CA SER A 536 -12.83 4.91 -3.60
C SER A 536 -12.79 6.21 -2.80
N ARG A 537 -11.89 7.13 -3.14
CA ARG A 537 -11.75 8.45 -2.49
C ARG A 537 -13.07 9.24 -2.42
N MET A 538 -13.98 9.05 -3.38
CA MET A 538 -15.29 9.71 -3.38
C MET A 538 -16.26 9.06 -2.40
N LYS A 539 -16.35 7.72 -2.39
CA LYS A 539 -17.14 6.97 -1.39
C LYS A 539 -16.66 7.27 0.03
N ASN A 540 -15.35 7.31 0.24
CA ASN A 540 -14.77 7.56 1.56
C ASN A 540 -15.08 8.97 2.07
N LYS A 541 -15.12 9.99 1.19
CA LYS A 541 -15.59 11.34 1.56
C LYS A 541 -17.08 11.38 1.90
N LEU A 542 -17.91 10.58 1.22
CA LEU A 542 -19.33 10.46 1.53
C LEU A 542 -19.53 9.79 2.90
N TRP A 543 -18.78 8.72 3.22
CA TRP A 543 -18.78 8.11 4.55
C TRP A 543 -18.41 9.11 5.66
N TYR A 544 -17.36 9.93 5.47
CA TYR A 544 -17.03 10.99 6.43
C TYR A 544 -18.19 11.99 6.63
N PHE A 545 -18.91 12.37 5.56
CA PHE A 545 -20.07 13.25 5.66
C PHE A 545 -21.27 12.59 6.38
N GLU A 546 -21.51 11.31 6.12
CA GLU A 546 -22.56 10.52 6.79
C GLU A 546 -22.26 10.37 8.28
N PHE A 547 -21.03 10.01 8.66
CA PHE A 547 -20.63 9.90 10.06
C PHE A 547 -20.65 11.26 10.77
N ALA A 548 -20.20 12.35 10.12
CA ALA A 548 -20.32 13.70 10.66
C ALA A 548 -21.78 14.13 10.87
N THR A 549 -22.67 13.76 9.95
CA THR A 549 -24.12 13.99 10.09
C THR A 549 -24.68 13.19 11.27
N SER A 550 -24.28 11.91 11.42
CA SER A 550 -24.70 11.09 12.56
C SER A 550 -24.23 11.65 13.92
N GLU A 551 -23.02 12.21 13.98
CA GLU A 551 -22.48 12.84 15.20
C GLU A 551 -23.09 14.20 15.50
N GLN A 552 -23.56 14.94 14.48
CA GLN A 552 -24.33 16.17 14.69
C GLN A 552 -25.64 15.92 15.46
N PHE A 553 -26.29 14.76 15.23
CA PHE A 553 -27.51 14.36 15.94
C PHE A 553 -27.21 13.65 17.27
N ALA A 554 -26.22 12.75 17.32
CA ALA A 554 -25.85 12.05 18.54
C ALA A 554 -25.20 12.96 19.59
N ALA A 555 -24.48 14.00 19.15
CA ALA A 555 -23.78 14.98 19.97
C ALA A 555 -22.93 14.35 21.10
N SER A 556 -22.25 13.23 20.82
CA SER A 556 -21.57 12.38 21.81
C SER A 556 -20.63 13.14 22.74
N CYS A 557 -19.94 14.15 22.19
CA CYS A 557 -18.95 14.96 22.88
C CYS A 557 -19.49 16.30 23.39
N LYS A 558 -20.82 16.44 23.52
CA LYS A 558 -21.47 17.64 24.08
C LYS A 558 -20.85 18.01 25.43
N ASN A 559 -20.68 19.33 25.61
CA ASN A 559 -20.11 19.95 26.79
C ASN A 559 -18.68 19.48 27.15
N LEU A 560 -17.84 19.20 26.14
CA LEU A 560 -16.42 18.87 26.33
C LEU A 560 -15.68 19.95 27.13
N HIS A 561 -15.97 21.24 26.90
CA HIS A 561 -15.39 22.39 27.62
C HIS A 561 -15.55 22.39 29.15
N GLU A 562 -16.52 21.66 29.71
CA GLU A 562 -16.71 21.52 31.18
C GLU A 562 -15.79 20.43 31.76
N ASN A 563 -15.45 19.44 30.94
CA ASN A 563 -14.82 18.17 31.31
C ASN A 563 -13.32 18.12 30.91
N ILE A 564 -12.79 19.24 30.43
CA ILE A 564 -11.41 19.41 29.99
C ILE A 564 -10.80 20.65 30.66
N ASP A 565 -9.54 20.55 31.06
CA ASP A 565 -8.73 21.66 31.53
C ASP A 565 -7.46 21.73 30.69
N ILE A 566 -7.06 22.92 30.25
CA ILE A 566 -5.95 23.13 29.31
C ILE A 566 -5.00 24.20 29.85
N VAL A 567 -3.71 23.88 29.88
CA VAL A 567 -2.62 24.80 30.28
C VAL A 567 -1.61 24.86 29.14
N SER A 568 -1.32 26.06 28.64
CA SER A 568 -0.45 26.30 27.48
C SER A 568 0.73 27.21 27.83
N VAL A 569 1.93 26.80 27.44
CA VAL A 569 3.16 27.57 27.65
C VAL A 569 3.49 28.39 26.40
N PHE A 570 3.94 29.64 26.62
CA PHE A 570 4.08 30.71 25.63
C PHE A 570 2.74 31.36 25.20
N GLN A 571 2.79 32.63 24.80
CA GLN A 571 1.67 33.59 24.68
C GLN A 571 0.77 33.80 25.92
N CYS A 572 0.86 32.97 26.96
CA CYS A 572 0.02 33.03 28.16
C CYS A 572 0.78 32.85 29.50
N ASP A 573 2.11 32.88 29.52
CA ASP A 573 2.96 32.73 30.74
C ASP A 573 2.68 31.47 31.59
N GLY A 574 2.13 30.41 30.98
CA GLY A 574 1.72 29.19 31.68
C GLY A 574 0.31 29.26 32.30
N SER A 575 -0.46 30.29 32.01
CA SER A 575 -1.85 30.45 32.47
C SER A 575 -2.77 29.35 31.91
N SER A 576 -3.74 28.95 32.74
CA SER A 576 -4.83 28.06 32.33
C SER A 576 -5.82 28.74 31.39
N LEU A 577 -6.24 28.05 30.33
CA LEU A 577 -7.29 28.49 29.43
C LEU A 577 -8.65 28.25 30.09
N GLU A 578 -9.31 29.32 30.54
CA GLU A 578 -10.62 29.24 31.22
C GLU A 578 -11.77 28.89 30.25
N LEU A 579 -11.83 27.64 29.80
CA LEU A 579 -12.83 27.16 28.85
C LEU A 579 -14.23 27.02 29.44
N LYS A 580 -14.35 26.73 30.75
CA LYS A 580 -15.63 26.43 31.42
C LYS A 580 -16.63 27.59 31.43
N LYS A 581 -16.16 28.84 31.33
CA LYS A 581 -17.01 30.06 31.22
C LYS A 581 -17.19 30.53 29.77
N GLY A 582 -16.59 29.84 28.80
CA GLY A 582 -16.66 30.21 27.38
C GLY A 582 -17.80 29.51 26.63
N PRO A 583 -18.07 29.92 25.38
CA PRO A 583 -18.98 29.19 24.48
C PRO A 583 -18.67 27.70 24.39
N SER A 584 -19.72 26.87 24.40
CA SER A 584 -19.62 25.41 24.45
C SER A 584 -18.83 24.82 23.29
N LEU A 585 -17.95 23.86 23.61
CA LEU A 585 -17.16 23.09 22.66
C LEU A 585 -17.56 21.61 22.71
N GLN A 586 -17.51 20.98 21.55
CA GLN A 586 -17.63 19.52 21.36
C GLN A 586 -16.30 18.87 20.96
N GLY A 587 -15.27 19.65 20.62
CA GLY A 587 -13.93 19.14 20.33
C GLY A 587 -12.84 20.18 20.53
N VAL A 588 -11.61 19.69 20.66
CA VAL A 588 -10.37 20.48 20.62
C VAL A 588 -9.39 19.78 19.68
N ALA A 589 -8.66 20.54 18.87
CA ALA A 589 -7.62 20.04 17.98
C ALA A 589 -6.30 20.81 18.20
N LEU A 590 -5.19 20.09 18.11
CA LEU A 590 -3.82 20.61 18.08
C LEU A 590 -3.26 20.41 16.67
N LEU A 591 -3.00 21.48 15.94
CA LEU A 591 -2.61 21.44 14.53
C LEU A 591 -1.11 21.72 14.38
N ASN A 592 -0.42 20.87 13.64
CA ASN A 592 0.95 21.11 13.16
C ASN A 592 0.96 21.66 11.72
N ILE A 593 -0.10 21.41 10.96
CA ILE A 593 -0.25 21.90 9.58
C ILE A 593 -1.58 22.64 9.41
N PRO A 594 -1.69 23.60 8.47
CA PRO A 594 -2.92 24.36 8.28
C PRO A 594 -4.13 23.55 7.82
N TYR A 595 -3.91 22.41 7.17
CA TYR A 595 -4.97 21.60 6.57
C TYR A 595 -5.34 20.40 7.43
N ALA A 596 -6.63 20.22 7.70
CA ALA A 596 -7.20 19.04 8.34
C ALA A 596 -8.49 18.60 7.64
N HIS A 597 -9.03 17.43 8.01
CA HIS A 597 -10.28 16.86 7.50
C HIS A 597 -10.39 16.83 5.96
N GLY A 598 -9.30 16.57 5.24
CA GLY A 598 -9.28 16.57 3.78
C GLY A 598 -9.39 17.97 3.16
N GLY A 599 -8.79 18.98 3.80
CA GLY A 599 -8.53 20.31 3.23
C GLY A 599 -9.28 21.48 3.83
N SER A 600 -9.85 21.37 5.03
CA SER A 600 -10.26 22.54 5.82
C SER A 600 -9.03 23.28 6.33
N ASN A 601 -8.97 24.61 6.15
CA ASN A 601 -8.06 25.43 6.96
C ASN A 601 -8.75 25.80 8.27
N LEU A 602 -8.36 25.15 9.36
CA LEU A 602 -8.99 25.34 10.68
C LEU A 602 -8.47 26.58 11.41
N TRP A 603 -7.21 26.98 11.20
CA TRP A 603 -6.69 28.23 11.78
C TRP A 603 -7.25 29.46 11.05
N GLY A 604 -7.50 29.34 9.75
CA GLY A 604 -7.99 30.39 8.85
C GLY A 604 -6.85 31.20 8.21
N THR A 605 -7.22 32.22 7.44
CA THR A 605 -6.27 33.04 6.67
C THR A 605 -5.95 34.38 7.34
N SER A 606 -4.95 35.10 6.83
CA SER A 606 -4.52 36.40 7.38
C SER A 606 -5.54 37.53 7.27
N ALA A 607 -6.58 37.37 6.46
CA ALA A 607 -7.74 38.28 6.47
C ALA A 607 -8.55 38.13 7.77
N ALA A 608 -8.65 36.92 8.33
CA ALA A 608 -9.31 36.64 9.60
C ALA A 608 -8.44 37.00 10.82
N GLN A 609 -7.11 36.88 10.72
CA GLN A 609 -6.16 37.29 11.78
C GLN A 609 -6.42 38.72 12.26
N ARG A 610 -6.57 39.69 11.35
CA ARG A 610 -6.69 41.14 11.66
C ARG A 610 -7.92 41.53 12.51
N ARG A 611 -8.85 40.61 12.78
CA ARG A 611 -10.04 40.82 13.61
C ARG A 611 -10.15 39.83 14.79
N GLY A 612 -9.14 38.99 14.99
CA GLY A 612 -9.12 37.95 16.03
C GLY A 612 -8.34 38.35 17.29
N ARG A 613 -8.52 37.57 18.37
CA ARG A 613 -7.78 37.73 19.65
C ARG A 613 -6.27 37.52 19.53
N PHE A 614 -5.82 36.89 18.43
CA PHE A 614 -4.42 36.59 18.12
C PHE A 614 -4.07 37.14 16.72
N PRO A 615 -3.83 38.47 16.59
CA PRO A 615 -3.66 39.10 15.27
C PRO A 615 -2.29 38.89 14.63
N GLN A 616 -1.26 38.59 15.44
CA GLN A 616 0.11 38.30 14.97
C GLN A 616 0.40 36.79 14.82
N ALA A 617 -0.52 35.92 15.27
CA ALA A 617 -0.34 34.47 15.23
C ALA A 617 -0.55 33.91 13.81
N GLN A 618 0.50 34.02 12.99
CA GLN A 618 0.63 33.24 11.76
C GLN A 618 1.07 31.84 12.11
N GLN A 619 0.39 30.86 11.50
CA GLN A 619 0.77 29.47 11.51
C GLN A 619 1.80 29.25 10.42
N ASP A 620 2.99 28.80 10.80
CA ASP A 620 3.91 28.09 9.91
C ASP A 620 3.91 26.59 10.28
N ILE A 621 4.70 25.75 9.62
CA ILE A 621 4.86 24.34 9.98
C ILE A 621 6.23 24.02 10.59
N GLY A 622 7.14 25.00 10.65
CA GLY A 622 8.50 24.86 11.18
C GLY A 622 8.92 25.97 12.15
N ASP A 623 7.96 26.69 12.74
CA ASP A 623 8.19 27.78 13.70
C ASP A 623 8.29 27.32 15.18
N ARG A 624 8.13 26.02 15.44
CA ARG A 624 8.06 25.40 16.78
C ARG A 624 6.88 25.88 17.62
N MET A 625 5.74 26.13 16.98
CA MET A 625 4.47 26.42 17.61
C MET A 625 3.39 25.42 17.16
N ILE A 626 2.37 25.18 18.00
CA ILE A 626 1.21 24.35 17.69
C ILE A 626 -0.09 25.16 17.89
N GLU A 627 -0.99 25.10 16.91
CA GLU A 627 -2.26 25.83 16.95
C GLU A 627 -3.33 25.06 17.72
N VAL A 628 -3.95 25.72 18.71
CA VAL A 628 -5.02 25.14 19.52
C VAL A 628 -6.38 25.68 19.03
N ILE A 629 -7.18 24.80 18.43
CA ILE A 629 -8.52 25.09 17.89
C ILE A 629 -9.61 24.42 18.74
N GLY A 630 -10.65 25.18 19.09
CA GLY A 630 -11.91 24.68 19.61
C GLY A 630 -12.95 24.48 18.50
N LEU A 631 -13.66 23.35 18.57
CA LEU A 631 -14.73 22.95 17.65
C LEU A 631 -16.08 23.00 18.37
N GLU A 632 -17.04 23.76 17.84
CA GLU A 632 -18.38 23.93 18.45
C GLU A 632 -19.28 22.71 18.23
N ASN A 633 -19.23 22.10 17.04
CA ASN A 633 -20.02 20.94 16.58
C ASN A 633 -19.63 20.57 15.12
N CYS A 634 -20.19 19.49 14.58
CA CYS A 634 -19.97 19.04 13.20
C CYS A 634 -20.41 20.09 12.17
N LEU A 635 -21.53 20.79 12.40
CA LEU A 635 -22.02 21.84 11.49
C LEU A 635 -21.01 23.00 11.38
N HIS A 636 -20.36 23.40 12.46
CA HIS A 636 -19.25 24.37 12.42
C HIS A 636 -18.08 23.84 11.57
N MET A 637 -17.66 22.59 11.76
CA MET A 637 -16.61 21.98 10.92
C MET A 637 -17.01 21.98 9.43
N GLY A 638 -18.27 21.69 9.11
CA GLY A 638 -18.82 21.78 7.75
C GLY A 638 -18.85 23.20 7.19
N GLN A 639 -19.20 24.21 8.01
CA GLN A 639 -19.17 25.63 7.63
C GLN A 639 -17.74 26.11 7.33
N VAL A 640 -16.74 25.65 8.07
CA VAL A 640 -15.33 25.92 7.75
C VAL A 640 -14.91 25.17 6.47
N ARG A 641 -15.34 23.91 6.30
CA ARG A 641 -15.03 23.11 5.10
C ARG A 641 -15.59 23.69 3.81
N THR A 642 -16.69 24.44 3.89
CA THR A 642 -17.38 25.12 2.77
C THR A 642 -17.00 26.60 2.63
N GLY A 643 -16.24 27.17 3.57
CA GLY A 643 -15.88 28.59 3.58
C GLY A 643 -16.97 29.54 4.10
N LEU A 644 -18.11 29.03 4.57
CA LEU A 644 -19.16 29.80 5.25
C LEU A 644 -18.70 30.35 6.63
N ARG A 645 -17.68 29.74 7.23
CA ARG A 645 -16.90 30.30 8.34
C ARG A 645 -15.41 30.30 7.98
N ALA A 646 -14.67 31.30 8.47
CA ALA A 646 -13.28 31.54 8.07
C ALA A 646 -12.24 30.68 8.83
N SER A 647 -12.60 30.13 9.99
CA SER A 647 -11.73 29.31 10.86
C SER A 647 -12.59 28.58 11.90
N GLY A 648 -12.00 27.61 12.61
CA GLY A 648 -12.48 27.20 13.93
C GLY A 648 -12.23 28.29 14.99
N ARG A 649 -12.58 28.02 16.25
CA ARG A 649 -12.36 28.98 17.35
C ARG A 649 -10.93 28.88 17.85
N ARG A 650 -10.09 29.88 17.58
CA ARG A 650 -8.71 29.94 18.11
C ARG A 650 -8.70 30.06 19.63
N LEU A 651 -7.95 29.16 20.29
CA LEU A 651 -7.81 29.12 21.75
C LEU A 651 -6.42 29.61 22.20
N ALA A 652 -5.36 29.14 21.55
CA ALA A 652 -3.97 29.54 21.78
C ALA A 652 -3.07 29.17 20.59
N GLN A 653 -1.84 29.68 20.59
CA GLN A 653 -0.70 29.20 19.79
C GLN A 653 0.49 29.08 20.76
N CYS A 654 1.01 27.87 20.96
CA CYS A 654 1.93 27.55 22.07
C CYS A 654 3.03 26.56 21.66
N SER A 655 4.15 26.50 22.40
CA SER A 655 5.23 25.53 22.13
C SER A 655 5.13 24.24 22.96
N SER A 656 4.32 24.26 24.03
CA SER A 656 3.93 23.07 24.80
C SER A 656 2.54 23.27 25.40
N ILE A 657 1.72 22.22 25.38
CA ILE A 657 0.39 22.20 25.99
C ILE A 657 0.19 20.96 26.88
N THR A 658 -0.51 21.15 27.99
CA THR A 658 -1.04 20.09 28.84
C THR A 658 -2.56 20.12 28.82
N ILE A 659 -3.19 18.97 28.60
CA ILE A 659 -4.64 18.82 28.51
C ILE A 659 -5.08 17.70 29.46
N THR A 660 -5.89 18.01 30.47
CA THR A 660 -6.43 17.02 31.41
C THR A 660 -7.91 16.77 31.15
N THR A 661 -8.29 15.51 30.95
CA THR A 661 -9.68 15.06 30.74
C THR A 661 -10.25 14.40 32.00
N LYS A 662 -11.51 14.73 32.34
CA LYS A 662 -12.20 14.22 33.55
C LYS A 662 -13.13 13.04 33.32
N ARG A 663 -13.39 12.71 32.06
CA ARG A 663 -14.18 11.55 31.63
C ARG A 663 -13.53 10.92 30.40
N MET A 664 -13.99 9.72 30.03
CA MET A 664 -13.58 9.09 28.78
C MET A 664 -14.00 9.96 27.57
N PHE A 665 -13.11 10.08 26.59
CA PHE A 665 -13.36 10.76 25.31
C PHE A 665 -12.73 9.99 24.14
N PRO A 666 -13.29 10.07 22.92
CA PRO A 666 -12.56 9.67 21.72
C PRO A 666 -11.40 10.64 21.46
N MET A 667 -10.26 10.08 21.01
CA MET A 667 -9.08 10.82 20.58
C MET A 667 -8.53 10.25 19.27
N GLN A 668 -7.76 11.05 18.51
CA GLN A 668 -7.07 10.58 17.31
C GLN A 668 -5.77 11.37 17.05
N ILE A 669 -4.84 10.75 16.32
CA ILE A 669 -3.67 11.41 15.72
C ILE A 669 -3.62 11.08 14.23
N ASP A 670 -3.46 12.09 13.38
CA ASP A 670 -3.23 11.96 11.93
C ASP A 670 -4.26 11.06 11.17
N GLY A 671 -5.45 10.86 11.75
CA GLY A 671 -6.55 10.05 11.24
C GLY A 671 -6.77 8.70 11.95
N GLU A 672 -5.92 8.32 12.89
CA GLU A 672 -5.91 7.00 13.54
C GLU A 672 -6.43 7.12 15.01
N PRO A 673 -7.61 6.55 15.34
CA PRO A 673 -8.36 6.90 16.55
C PRO A 673 -8.36 5.83 17.66
N TRP A 674 -8.67 6.24 18.90
CA TRP A 674 -8.88 5.36 20.06
C TRP A 674 -9.86 5.95 21.08
N MET A 675 -10.29 5.15 22.06
CA MET A 675 -11.12 5.60 23.19
C MET A 675 -10.26 5.78 24.44
N GLN A 676 -10.13 7.01 24.92
CA GLN A 676 -9.19 7.38 25.98
C GLN A 676 -9.92 7.61 27.33
N PRO A 677 -9.66 6.82 28.38
CA PRO A 677 -10.07 7.11 29.76
C PRO A 677 -9.57 8.48 30.29
N PRO A 678 -10.06 8.95 31.46
CA PRO A 678 -9.55 10.17 32.11
C PRO A 678 -8.02 10.19 32.18
N CYS A 679 -7.40 11.25 31.67
CA CYS A 679 -5.95 11.30 31.48
C CYS A 679 -5.42 12.74 31.49
N THR A 680 -4.10 12.87 31.62
CA THR A 680 -3.36 14.07 31.24
C THR A 680 -2.56 13.78 29.99
N VAL A 681 -2.87 14.48 28.90
CA VAL A 681 -2.09 14.51 27.66
C VAL A 681 -1.10 15.67 27.76
N ARG A 682 0.20 15.38 27.70
CA ARG A 682 1.27 16.39 27.59
C ARG A 682 1.83 16.36 26.17
N GLN A 683 2.02 17.53 25.57
CA GLN A 683 2.64 17.69 24.25
C GLN A 683 3.96 18.44 24.39
N HIS A 684 5.02 17.93 23.75
CA HIS A 684 6.36 18.51 23.73
C HIS A 684 6.95 18.50 22.30
N PRO A 685 7.88 19.42 21.95
CA PRO A 685 8.62 19.38 20.69
C PRO A 685 9.58 18.20 20.66
N THR A 686 9.61 17.46 19.54
CA THR A 686 10.51 16.31 19.37
C THR A 686 11.67 16.65 18.44
N LYS A 687 11.35 17.10 17.22
CA LYS A 687 12.32 17.38 16.14
C LYS A 687 11.66 18.06 14.96
N THR A 688 12.45 18.81 14.19
CA THR A 688 12.11 19.26 12.84
C THR A 688 12.51 18.19 11.81
N GLU A 689 11.62 17.94 10.86
CA GLU A 689 11.79 17.00 9.75
C GLU A 689 12.00 17.73 8.43
N ALA A 690 12.83 17.20 7.55
CA ALA A 690 13.01 17.75 6.21
C ALA A 690 11.87 17.25 5.30
N VAL A 691 11.08 18.16 4.73
CA VAL A 691 10.00 17.80 3.80
C VAL A 691 10.08 18.59 2.49
N SER A 692 9.66 17.94 1.40
CA SER A 692 9.79 18.47 0.05
C SER A 692 8.50 19.18 -0.36
N ALA A 693 8.56 20.51 -0.49
CA ALA A 693 7.45 21.35 -0.92
C ALA A 693 7.54 21.65 -2.43
N LYS A 694 6.41 21.55 -3.13
CA LYS A 694 6.33 21.88 -4.55
C LYS A 694 6.38 23.41 -4.72
N VAL A 695 7.44 23.90 -5.38
CA VAL A 695 7.54 25.31 -5.81
C VAL A 695 6.38 25.65 -6.76
N THR A 696 5.83 26.85 -6.58
CA THR A 696 4.70 27.42 -7.34
C THR A 696 5.18 28.06 -8.63
#